data_AF-A0A356ATF6-F1
#
_entry.id   AF-A0A356ATF6-F1
#
_cell.length_a   1.000
_cell.length_b   1.000
_cell.length_c   1.000
_cell.angle_alpha   90.00
_cell.angle_beta   90.00
_cell.angle_gamma   90.00
#
_symmetry.space_group_name_H-M   'P 1'
#
loop_
_entity.id
_entity.type
_entity.pdbx_description
1 polymer ?
#
loop_
_entity_poly.entity_id
_entity_poly.type
_entity_poly.pdbx_seq_one_letter_code
_entity_poly.pdbx_strand_id
1 'polypeptide(L)'
;MVKLFFNFLFLPLKAYMTADAVIRTVARIYVTKKRLLEWQTAEACENMGNHETAKYMMKMLPNIVLGLFMLVYPILNLQTDWLFLALLGTLLFLSPFITAKLGKRIERDKPVPDYIREDVRFVARKVWGYFEYFMIKSPNKLVPDNCQIIPAFTQANRTSPTNLGFQLLSGVCALDMRFIGIYGFLEITESLIDTMIEMDKWNGHFYNWYETNKLKVLSPGYVSTADSGNLAACLVVTVEALKELPGMKIDADELREGMNMTQRLSEFKEHTWNEDLDFVSFVNQVCNERNKNGKSAEWTLICYTLCEGLQKDLKCMLRDGVISVEYAQEAERKALTSRIDALIKKCRDLWEQMDFSKLYDHKKHLFYIGFNTSTGEYDRTHYDLLASEARLASYLAISKNQVPLKHWFKLGRPFTVIRHKATLLSWSGTMFEYLLPSIFLKQIKGSMMDTTCGKVIEKQMEYCHDRNVPWGISESGYYKFDKKLNYQYRAFGVPGIGLRSDIKKSLVIAPYACFLAMPFKMNHAYENMQKLREYGGEDMFGFYEALDFMAPTKNIKPECKLIKSYMIHHQGMMFASFDNLLNNKIIMERFNRNDETKSVDLILEERNPGGLIVKDDPIIVQKPYKEESAKPVKSDYRHVGICNPKYPVCHVMSNNGYTVMLTSTGEGFSKYAGGMVNRWKSDNIGAPYGMFVYVRLHNENKMWSSAYMPVCLMPDRYSVEFHPDRAEYL
;
A
#
# COMPACT_ATOMS: atom_id res chain seq x y z
N MET A 1 35.67 11.01 -14.81
CA MET A 1 35.57 12.45 -14.46
C MET A 1 35.06 12.65 -13.04
N VAL A 2 33.85 13.16 -12.80
CA VAL A 2 33.40 13.77 -11.52
C VAL A 2 33.71 12.96 -10.25
N LYS A 3 33.37 11.67 -10.18
CA LYS A 3 33.67 10.81 -9.00
C LYS A 3 35.16 10.67 -8.71
N LEU A 4 36.02 10.70 -9.73
CA LEU A 4 37.48 10.64 -9.59
C LEU A 4 38.03 11.94 -9.01
N PHE A 5 37.56 13.08 -9.53
CA PHE A 5 37.89 14.43 -9.04
C PHE A 5 37.60 14.55 -7.53
N PHE A 6 36.39 14.18 -7.07
CA PHE A 6 36.08 14.21 -5.64
C PHE A 6 36.85 13.18 -4.81
N ASN A 7 37.12 11.98 -5.34
CA ASN A 7 37.95 11.01 -4.63
C ASN A 7 39.37 11.51 -4.37
N PHE A 8 39.94 12.25 -5.33
CA PHE A 8 41.23 12.93 -5.21
C PHE A 8 41.14 14.13 -4.24
N LEU A 9 40.10 14.96 -4.38
CA LEU A 9 39.84 16.12 -3.52
C LEU A 9 39.76 15.74 -2.02
N PHE A 10 39.17 14.59 -1.69
CA PHE A 10 39.07 14.09 -0.32
C PHE A 10 40.24 13.21 0.14
N LEU A 11 41.29 13.03 -0.68
CA LEU A 11 42.37 12.10 -0.36
C LEU A 11 43.15 12.46 0.93
N PRO A 12 43.54 13.72 1.20
CA PRO A 12 44.29 14.06 2.41
C PRO A 12 43.44 13.90 3.68
N LEU A 13 42.17 14.33 3.62
CA LEU A 13 41.18 14.09 4.67
C LEU A 13 41.01 12.60 5.00
N LYS A 14 40.84 11.75 3.97
CA LYS A 14 40.73 10.29 4.16
C LYS A 14 41.99 9.71 4.78
N ALA A 15 43.18 10.12 4.30
CA ALA A 15 44.45 9.67 4.87
C ALA A 15 44.58 10.04 6.35
N TYR A 16 44.25 11.29 6.72
CA TYR A 16 44.24 11.75 8.10
C TYR A 16 43.27 10.96 8.98
N MET A 17 42.01 10.80 8.54
CA MET A 17 41.00 10.04 9.30
C MET A 17 41.39 8.56 9.47
N THR A 18 41.95 7.92 8.44
CA THR A 18 42.44 6.55 8.54
C THR A 18 43.64 6.44 9.48
N ALA A 19 44.59 7.40 9.43
CA ALA A 19 45.75 7.41 10.32
C ALA A 19 45.35 7.61 11.79
N ASP A 20 44.46 8.58 12.09
CA ASP A 20 43.93 8.81 13.44
C ASP A 20 43.18 7.57 13.97
N ALA A 21 42.33 6.94 13.14
CA ALA A 21 41.63 5.71 13.51
C ALA A 21 42.59 4.54 13.80
N VAL A 22 43.63 4.35 12.98
CA VAL A 22 44.65 3.31 13.20
C VAL A 22 45.43 3.59 14.49
N ILE A 23 45.92 4.82 14.69
CA ILE A 23 46.68 5.23 15.87
C ILE A 23 45.85 5.04 17.14
N ARG A 24 44.59 5.49 17.16
CA ARG A 24 43.68 5.29 18.29
C ARG A 24 43.36 3.82 18.54
N THR A 25 43.20 3.02 17.50
CA THR A 25 42.95 1.57 17.63
C THR A 25 44.15 0.86 18.24
N VAL A 26 45.36 1.12 17.75
CA VAL A 26 46.62 0.59 18.29
C VAL A 26 46.80 1.04 19.76
N ALA A 27 46.61 2.33 20.04
CA ALA A 27 46.71 2.86 21.41
C ALA A 27 45.67 2.27 22.37
N ARG A 28 44.41 2.07 21.92
CA ARG A 28 43.36 1.43 22.74
C ARG A 28 43.68 -0.03 23.04
N ILE A 29 44.11 -0.81 22.03
CA ILE A 29 44.40 -2.26 22.18
C ILE A 29 45.64 -2.49 23.04
N TYR A 30 46.76 -1.85 22.70
CA TYR A 30 48.07 -2.19 23.26
C TYR A 30 48.46 -1.36 24.49
N VAL A 31 48.03 -0.10 24.58
CA VAL A 31 48.49 0.84 25.64
C VAL A 31 47.42 1.08 26.71
N THR A 32 46.24 1.60 26.34
CA THR A 32 45.29 2.12 27.33
C THR A 32 44.28 1.10 27.85
N LYS A 33 43.95 0.07 27.05
CA LYS A 33 42.96 -1.00 27.32
C LYS A 33 41.58 -0.50 27.79
N LYS A 34 41.26 0.77 27.51
CA LYS A 34 40.01 1.44 27.88
C LYS A 34 39.20 1.77 26.62
N ARG A 35 37.88 1.86 26.76
CA ARG A 35 36.95 2.21 25.66
C ARG A 35 37.07 1.29 24.43
N LEU A 36 37.37 0.00 24.66
CA LEU A 36 37.53 -1.02 23.61
C LEU A 36 36.24 -1.30 22.82
N LEU A 37 35.07 -1.01 23.41
CA LEU A 37 33.74 -1.15 22.80
C LEU A 37 33.14 0.20 22.34
N GLU A 38 33.91 1.30 22.38
CA GLU A 38 33.43 2.64 22.03
C GLU A 38 33.34 2.83 20.51
N TRP A 39 32.33 2.20 19.91
CA TRP A 39 31.85 2.44 18.56
C TRP A 39 31.12 3.79 18.50
N GLN A 40 31.87 4.87 18.32
CA GLN A 40 31.29 6.06 17.69
C GLN A 40 31.15 5.77 16.19
N THR A 41 29.90 5.69 15.71
CA THR A 41 29.62 5.75 14.28
C THR A 41 30.12 7.08 13.71
N ALA A 42 30.49 7.14 12.43
CA ALA A 42 30.85 8.40 11.79
C ALA A 42 29.74 9.44 11.94
N GLU A 43 28.49 8.98 11.89
CA GLU A 43 27.26 9.73 12.13
C GLU A 43 27.21 10.39 13.53
N ALA A 44 27.66 9.73 14.60
CA ALA A 44 27.73 10.35 15.94
C ALA A 44 28.69 11.56 15.98
N CYS A 45 29.73 11.56 15.14
CA CYS A 45 30.61 12.70 14.91
C CYS A 45 30.08 13.70 13.86
N GLU A 46 28.95 13.44 13.21
CA GLU A 46 28.27 14.34 12.27
C GLU A 46 27.04 15.01 12.88
N ASN A 47 26.24 14.30 13.70
CA ASN A 47 25.08 14.84 14.41
C ASN A 47 25.44 15.80 15.56
N MET A 48 26.70 15.83 16.03
CA MET A 48 27.21 16.96 16.86
C MET A 48 27.44 18.26 16.06
N GLY A 49 27.22 18.22 14.74
CA GLY A 49 27.45 19.31 13.80
C GLY A 49 26.20 20.12 13.48
N ASN A 50 25.75 20.97 14.42
CA ASN A 50 25.11 22.24 14.02
C ASN A 50 25.98 22.87 12.91
N HIS A 51 25.37 23.24 11.79
CA HIS A 51 26.06 23.56 10.52
C HIS A 51 26.83 24.90 10.51
N GLU A 52 27.63 25.15 11.53
CA GLU A 52 28.68 26.16 11.50
C GLU A 52 29.71 25.78 10.44
N THR A 53 29.88 26.64 9.44
CA THR A 53 30.91 26.48 8.39
C THR A 53 32.30 26.30 8.98
N ALA A 54 32.57 26.90 10.14
CA ALA A 54 33.81 26.72 10.91
C ALA A 54 34.09 25.25 11.26
N LYS A 55 33.12 24.51 11.83
CA LYS A 55 33.28 23.08 12.18
C LYS A 55 33.54 22.22 10.95
N TYR A 56 32.91 22.56 9.81
CA TYR A 56 33.14 21.88 8.55
C TYR A 56 34.55 22.16 7.99
N MET A 57 35.00 23.42 8.03
CA MET A 57 36.37 23.80 7.64
C MET A 57 37.42 23.16 8.55
N MET A 58 37.18 23.06 9.86
CA MET A 58 38.04 22.32 10.79
C MET A 58 38.16 20.84 10.43
N LYS A 59 37.07 20.15 10.07
CA LYS A 59 37.16 18.76 9.57
C LYS A 59 38.03 18.66 8.32
N MET A 60 37.99 19.65 7.41
CA MET A 60 38.82 19.67 6.19
C MET A 60 40.20 20.33 6.38
N LEU A 61 40.64 20.62 7.61
CA LEU A 61 41.95 21.24 7.89
C LEU A 61 43.15 20.50 7.26
N PRO A 62 43.22 19.15 7.17
CA PRO A 62 44.32 18.46 6.48
C PRO A 62 44.47 18.87 5.01
N ASN A 63 43.37 19.15 4.31
CA ASN A 63 43.41 19.63 2.93
C ASN A 63 43.93 21.08 2.85
N ILE A 64 43.55 21.94 3.80
CA ILE A 64 44.00 23.34 3.88
C ILE A 64 45.51 23.38 4.15
N VAL A 65 45.98 22.63 5.15
CA VAL A 65 47.41 22.56 5.53
C VAL A 65 48.26 22.01 4.39
N LEU A 66 47.84 20.91 3.75
CA LEU A 66 48.58 20.35 2.60
C LEU A 66 48.54 21.29 1.38
N GLY A 67 47.42 21.96 1.13
CA GLY A 67 47.29 22.97 0.07
C GLY A 67 48.23 24.15 0.27
N LEU A 68 48.27 24.72 1.48
CA LEU A 68 49.20 25.79 1.85
C LEU A 68 50.66 25.34 1.77
N PHE A 69 50.99 24.13 2.23
CA PHE A 69 52.34 23.58 2.11
C PHE A 69 52.78 23.50 0.64
N MET A 70 51.92 22.99 -0.26
CA MET A 70 52.21 22.91 -1.69
C MET A 70 52.30 24.29 -2.38
N LEU A 71 51.62 25.31 -1.84
CA LEU A 71 51.72 26.70 -2.33
C LEU A 71 53.01 27.40 -1.86
N VAL A 72 53.47 27.13 -0.64
CA VAL A 72 54.65 27.80 -0.03
C VAL A 72 55.96 27.10 -0.35
N TYR A 73 55.97 25.77 -0.46
CA TYR A 73 57.20 24.99 -0.68
C TYR A 73 58.01 25.41 -1.92
N PRO A 74 57.42 25.71 -3.10
CA PRO A 74 58.18 26.16 -4.26
C PRO A 74 58.83 27.53 -4.09
N ILE A 75 58.23 28.42 -3.28
CA ILE A 75 58.76 29.76 -2.98
C ILE A 75 60.07 29.64 -2.18
N LEU A 76 60.19 28.58 -1.35
CA LEU A 76 61.37 28.26 -0.56
C LEU A 76 62.41 27.42 -1.33
N ASN A 77 62.05 26.85 -2.50
CA ASN A 77 62.90 25.93 -3.25
C ASN A 77 62.75 26.09 -4.77
N LEU A 78 63.53 27.04 -5.31
CA LEU A 78 63.49 27.52 -6.71
C LEU A 78 63.80 26.45 -7.79
N GLN A 79 64.23 25.24 -7.41
CA GLN A 79 64.50 24.14 -8.35
C GLN A 79 63.30 23.20 -8.59
N THR A 80 62.10 23.58 -8.15
CA THR A 80 60.91 22.70 -8.19
C THR A 80 59.86 23.15 -9.21
N ASP A 81 59.02 22.21 -9.68
CA ASP A 81 57.90 22.45 -10.61
C ASP A 81 56.76 23.24 -9.94
N TRP A 82 57.02 24.53 -9.72
CA TRP A 82 56.14 25.46 -8.99
C TRP A 82 54.73 25.51 -9.57
N LEU A 83 54.58 25.39 -10.90
CA LEU A 83 53.28 25.47 -11.57
C LEU A 83 52.38 24.28 -11.22
N PHE A 84 52.94 23.05 -11.17
CA PHE A 84 52.19 21.86 -10.79
C PHE A 84 51.78 21.90 -9.32
N LEU A 85 52.72 22.27 -8.45
CA LEU A 85 52.48 22.38 -7.01
C LEU A 85 51.50 23.52 -6.66
N ALA A 86 51.55 24.65 -7.38
CA ALA A 86 50.60 25.75 -7.21
C ALA A 86 49.19 25.37 -7.66
N LEU A 87 49.02 24.68 -8.80
CA LEU A 87 47.72 24.19 -9.26
C LEU A 87 47.12 23.17 -8.29
N LEU A 88 47.91 22.19 -7.84
CA LEU A 88 47.47 21.17 -6.88
C LEU A 88 47.18 21.77 -5.50
N GLY A 89 48.07 22.64 -5.01
CA GLY A 89 47.92 23.33 -3.73
C GLY A 89 46.69 24.22 -3.68
N THR A 90 46.43 24.97 -4.76
CA THR A 90 45.19 25.77 -4.93
C THR A 90 43.95 24.88 -4.91
N LEU A 91 43.95 23.75 -5.62
CA LEU A 91 42.81 22.83 -5.67
C LEU A 91 42.51 22.21 -4.29
N LEU A 92 43.55 21.82 -3.54
CA LEU A 92 43.39 21.30 -2.18
C LEU A 92 42.97 22.39 -1.18
N PHE A 93 43.54 23.59 -1.26
CA PHE A 93 43.15 24.73 -0.42
C PHE A 93 41.69 25.17 -0.66
N LEU A 94 41.23 25.18 -1.92
CA LEU A 94 39.84 25.52 -2.26
C LEU A 94 38.85 24.38 -2.00
N SER A 95 39.31 23.15 -1.73
CA SER A 95 38.44 21.99 -1.52
C SER A 95 37.35 22.14 -0.45
N PRO A 96 37.55 22.83 0.70
CA PRO A 96 36.48 23.02 1.69
C PRO A 96 35.39 23.93 1.15
N PHE A 97 35.74 24.97 0.40
CA PHE A 97 34.82 25.95 -0.17
C PHE A 97 34.02 25.34 -1.33
N ILE A 98 34.70 24.59 -2.21
CA ILE A 98 34.07 23.80 -3.29
C ILE A 98 33.05 22.84 -2.69
N THR A 99 33.44 22.07 -1.67
CA THR A 99 32.56 21.06 -1.09
C THR A 99 31.44 21.66 -0.25
N ALA A 100 31.68 22.71 0.53
CA ALA A 100 30.63 23.41 1.28
C ALA A 100 29.57 24.07 0.37
N LYS A 101 29.96 24.52 -0.84
CA LYS A 101 29.02 25.03 -1.85
C LYS A 101 28.16 23.93 -2.47
N LEU A 102 28.68 22.71 -2.58
CA LEU A 102 27.98 21.55 -3.14
C LEU A 102 27.11 20.81 -2.11
N GLY A 103 27.59 20.68 -0.88
CA GLY A 103 26.88 20.04 0.24
C GLY A 103 25.63 20.78 0.70
N LYS A 104 25.43 22.03 0.27
CA LYS A 104 24.22 22.82 0.56
C LYS A 104 22.95 22.36 -0.18
N ARG A 105 22.99 21.31 -1.01
CA ARG A 105 21.79 20.69 -1.58
C ARG A 105 21.13 19.69 -0.63
N ILE A 106 20.57 20.22 0.46
CA ILE A 106 19.32 19.66 0.98
C ILE A 106 18.23 20.32 0.15
N GLU A 107 17.64 19.57 -0.80
CA GLU A 107 16.40 19.98 -1.43
C GLU A 107 15.31 19.92 -0.36
N ARG A 108 14.96 21.09 0.22
CA ARG A 108 13.75 21.23 1.02
C ARG A 108 12.57 20.83 0.15
N ASP A 109 11.67 20.00 0.67
CA ASP A 109 10.42 19.68 -0.01
C ASP A 109 9.70 20.99 -0.39
N LYS A 110 9.15 21.04 -1.59
CA LYS A 110 8.42 22.23 -2.05
C LYS A 110 7.12 22.35 -1.24
N PRO A 111 6.70 23.57 -0.85
CA PRO A 111 5.39 23.75 -0.23
C PRO A 111 4.29 23.24 -1.16
N VAL A 112 3.30 22.56 -0.58
CA VAL A 112 2.10 22.12 -1.32
C VAL A 112 1.33 23.37 -1.77
N PRO A 113 1.10 23.58 -3.08
CA PRO A 113 0.30 24.69 -3.58
C PRO A 113 -1.13 24.62 -3.08
N ASP A 114 -1.75 25.77 -2.84
CA ASP A 114 -3.03 25.83 -2.11
C ASP A 114 -4.18 25.13 -2.84
N TYR A 115 -4.22 25.18 -4.17
CA TYR A 115 -5.19 24.41 -4.96
C TYR A 115 -5.02 22.88 -4.81
N ILE A 116 -3.79 22.39 -4.59
CA ILE A 116 -3.55 20.97 -4.27
C ILE A 116 -3.94 20.70 -2.82
N ARG A 117 -3.60 21.61 -1.88
CA ARG A 117 -3.97 21.52 -0.47
C ARG A 117 -5.48 21.38 -0.28
N GLU A 118 -6.26 22.25 -0.92
CA GLU A 118 -7.72 22.27 -0.81
C GLU A 118 -8.40 21.06 -1.46
N ASP A 119 -8.01 20.67 -2.68
CA ASP A 119 -8.62 19.52 -3.37
C ASP A 119 -8.24 18.19 -2.68
N VAL A 120 -6.97 18.03 -2.28
CA VAL A 120 -6.53 16.83 -1.53
C VAL A 120 -7.17 16.76 -0.15
N ARG A 121 -7.29 17.88 0.60
CA ARG A 121 -7.98 17.89 1.90
C ARG A 121 -9.48 17.63 1.75
N PHE A 122 -10.11 18.07 0.66
CA PHE A 122 -11.51 17.74 0.38
C PHE A 122 -11.71 16.25 0.06
N VAL A 123 -10.85 15.66 -0.78
CA VAL A 123 -10.86 14.19 -1.01
C VAL A 123 -10.58 13.45 0.30
N ALA A 124 -9.62 13.89 1.12
CA ALA A 124 -9.36 13.31 2.44
C ALA A 124 -10.59 13.38 3.37
N ARG A 125 -11.39 14.45 3.31
CA ARG A 125 -12.64 14.56 4.09
C ARG A 125 -13.69 13.55 3.64
N LYS A 126 -13.80 13.27 2.34
CA LYS A 126 -14.64 12.18 1.80
C LYS A 126 -14.17 10.80 2.28
N VAL A 127 -12.86 10.56 2.24
CA VAL A 127 -12.23 9.32 2.72
C VAL A 127 -12.52 9.12 4.22
N TRP A 128 -12.40 10.16 5.04
CA TRP A 128 -12.77 10.09 6.46
C TRP A 128 -14.26 9.77 6.66
N GLY A 129 -15.14 10.28 5.78
CA GLY A 129 -16.57 9.95 5.74
C GLY A 129 -16.88 8.44 5.65
N TYR A 130 -16.01 7.64 5.01
CA TYR A 130 -16.12 6.18 4.99
C TYR A 130 -16.01 5.60 6.41
N PHE A 131 -14.99 6.03 7.15
CA PHE A 131 -14.76 5.58 8.51
C PHE A 131 -15.89 6.05 9.44
N GLU A 132 -16.28 7.32 9.39
CA GLU A 132 -17.40 7.87 10.17
C GLU A 132 -18.69 7.05 9.99
N TYR A 133 -19.12 6.83 8.74
CA TYR A 133 -20.34 6.10 8.39
C TYR A 133 -20.35 4.68 8.98
N PHE A 134 -19.27 3.92 8.78
CA PHE A 134 -19.21 2.53 9.21
C PHE A 134 -18.90 2.35 10.70
N MET A 135 -18.12 3.23 11.32
CA MET A 135 -17.92 3.22 12.78
C MET A 135 -19.22 3.51 13.52
N ILE A 136 -20.04 4.47 13.05
CA ILE A 136 -21.32 4.81 13.67
C ILE A 136 -22.30 3.64 13.58
N LYS A 137 -22.40 2.97 12.43
CA LYS A 137 -23.31 1.83 12.21
C LYS A 137 -22.84 0.48 12.80
N SER A 138 -21.57 0.35 13.18
CA SER A 138 -21.01 -0.89 13.73
C SER A 138 -21.19 -0.97 15.25
N PRO A 139 -21.68 -2.09 15.82
CA PRO A 139 -21.88 -2.22 17.27
C PRO A 139 -20.57 -2.12 18.03
N ASN A 140 -19.51 -2.73 17.50
CA ASN A 140 -18.17 -2.76 18.10
C ASN A 140 -17.24 -1.69 17.46
N LYS A 141 -17.82 -0.66 16.81
CA LYS A 141 -17.12 0.39 16.05
C LYS A 141 -16.17 -0.09 14.94
N LEU A 142 -16.09 -1.39 14.64
CA LEU A 142 -15.28 -1.96 13.57
C LEU A 142 -15.86 -1.67 12.19
N VAL A 143 -15.07 -1.01 11.34
CA VAL A 143 -15.37 -0.76 9.93
C VAL A 143 -15.21 -2.07 9.12
N PRO A 144 -16.06 -2.38 8.12
CA PRO A 144 -15.95 -3.59 7.32
C PRO A 144 -14.71 -3.57 6.41
N ASP A 145 -14.17 -4.76 6.17
CA ASP A 145 -13.09 -5.04 5.22
C ASP A 145 -13.32 -4.40 3.84
N ASN A 146 -14.54 -4.57 3.30
CA ASN A 146 -14.97 -3.85 2.12
C ASN A 146 -16.48 -3.55 2.11
N CYS A 147 -16.83 -2.56 1.29
CA CYS A 147 -18.19 -2.23 0.90
C CYS A 147 -18.27 -2.10 -0.62
N GLN A 148 -19.18 -2.83 -1.26
CA GLN A 148 -19.48 -2.77 -2.69
C GLN A 148 -20.82 -2.07 -2.92
N ILE A 149 -20.92 -1.23 -3.96
CA ILE A 149 -22.14 -0.51 -4.34
C ILE A 149 -22.88 -1.22 -5.49
N ILE A 150 -22.13 -1.63 -6.52
CA ILE A 150 -22.64 -2.19 -7.79
C ILE A 150 -21.93 -3.52 -8.05
N PRO A 151 -22.60 -4.56 -8.60
CA PRO A 151 -23.99 -4.61 -9.11
C PRO A 151 -25.07 -4.67 -8.03
N ALA A 152 -24.70 -4.99 -6.79
CA ALA A 152 -25.58 -4.92 -5.64
C ALA A 152 -24.78 -4.42 -4.43
N PHE A 153 -25.46 -3.74 -3.50
CA PHE A 153 -24.86 -3.30 -2.25
C PHE A 153 -24.52 -4.53 -1.38
N THR A 154 -23.24 -4.75 -1.12
CA THR A 154 -22.76 -5.83 -0.24
C THR A 154 -21.63 -5.33 0.67
N GLN A 155 -21.56 -5.89 1.87
CA GLN A 155 -20.63 -5.47 2.92
C GLN A 155 -19.93 -6.70 3.50
N ALA A 156 -18.60 -6.74 3.44
CA ALA A 156 -17.82 -7.79 4.08
C ALA A 156 -17.68 -7.48 5.57
N ASN A 157 -18.62 -7.99 6.38
CA ASN A 157 -18.67 -7.86 7.86
C ASN A 157 -17.58 -8.67 8.57
N ARG A 158 -16.33 -8.42 8.18
CA ARG A 158 -15.10 -8.96 8.76
C ARG A 158 -14.04 -7.87 8.89
N THR A 159 -13.04 -8.06 9.73
CA THR A 159 -11.85 -7.20 9.81
C THR A 159 -10.57 -8.02 9.97
N SER A 160 -9.42 -7.37 9.77
CA SER A 160 -8.05 -7.92 9.76
C SER A 160 -7.10 -7.01 10.57
N PRO A 161 -5.86 -7.43 10.87
CA PRO A 161 -4.92 -6.60 11.62
C PRO A 161 -4.52 -5.34 10.85
N THR A 162 -4.30 -5.44 9.53
CA THR A 162 -4.07 -4.28 8.65
C THR A 162 -5.29 -3.34 8.65
N ASN A 163 -6.52 -3.87 8.64
CA ASN A 163 -7.73 -3.07 8.67
C ASN A 163 -7.88 -2.31 10.01
N LEU A 164 -7.64 -2.98 11.15
CA LEU A 164 -7.62 -2.36 12.48
C LEU A 164 -6.57 -1.23 12.56
N GLY A 165 -5.36 -1.50 12.08
CA GLY A 165 -4.26 -0.53 12.08
C GLY A 165 -4.59 0.70 11.24
N PHE A 166 -5.14 0.52 10.03
CA PHE A 166 -5.54 1.64 9.19
C PHE A 166 -6.80 2.35 9.71
N GLN A 167 -7.67 1.71 10.50
CA GLN A 167 -8.75 2.41 11.20
C GLN A 167 -8.21 3.33 12.31
N LEU A 168 -7.26 2.86 13.13
CA LEU A 168 -6.56 3.69 14.13
C LEU A 168 -5.83 4.88 13.47
N LEU A 169 -5.06 4.61 12.41
CA LEU A 169 -4.29 5.64 11.72
C LEU A 169 -5.19 6.68 11.03
N SER A 170 -6.33 6.28 10.46
CA SER A 170 -7.31 7.23 9.92
C SER A 170 -7.88 8.16 11.00
N GLY A 171 -8.04 7.69 12.25
CA GLY A 171 -8.41 8.55 13.38
C GLY A 171 -7.34 9.61 13.67
N VAL A 172 -6.06 9.24 13.58
CA VAL A 172 -4.92 10.18 13.71
C VAL A 172 -4.96 11.21 12.58
N CYS A 173 -5.04 10.78 11.32
CA CYS A 173 -5.11 11.70 10.17
C CYS A 173 -6.33 12.64 10.21
N ALA A 174 -7.46 12.20 10.79
CA ALA A 174 -8.64 13.03 10.98
C ALA A 174 -8.45 14.13 12.05
N LEU A 175 -7.70 13.85 13.11
CA LEU A 175 -7.26 14.85 14.06
C LEU A 175 -6.26 15.82 13.42
N ASP A 176 -5.30 15.31 12.62
CA ASP A 176 -4.28 16.14 11.98
C ASP A 176 -4.85 17.09 10.90
N MET A 177 -5.90 16.68 10.20
CA MET A 177 -6.63 17.55 9.26
C MET A 177 -7.78 18.36 9.90
N ARG A 178 -7.95 18.27 11.23
CA ARG A 178 -9.03 18.91 12.02
C ARG A 178 -10.46 18.55 11.58
N PHE A 179 -10.67 17.34 11.05
CA PHE A 179 -12.01 16.81 10.78
C PHE A 179 -12.69 16.33 12.07
N ILE A 180 -11.90 15.98 13.08
CA ILE A 180 -12.31 15.76 14.47
C ILE A 180 -11.39 16.54 15.41
N GLY A 181 -11.89 16.92 16.59
CA GLY A 181 -11.09 17.46 17.67
C GLY A 181 -10.57 16.38 18.64
N ILE A 182 -10.00 16.84 19.76
CA ILE A 182 -9.27 15.99 20.71
C ILE A 182 -10.23 15.01 21.40
N TYR A 183 -11.41 15.49 21.81
CA TYR A 183 -12.40 14.64 22.48
C TYR A 183 -12.96 13.55 21.55
N GLY A 184 -13.25 13.89 20.29
CA GLY A 184 -13.69 12.93 19.28
C GLY A 184 -12.64 11.87 18.94
N PHE A 185 -11.37 12.28 18.79
CA PHE A 185 -10.27 11.35 18.56
C PHE A 185 -10.08 10.35 19.71
N LEU A 186 -10.16 10.83 20.96
CA LEU A 186 -10.06 9.96 22.14
C LEU A 186 -11.24 8.99 22.26
N GLU A 187 -12.47 9.44 22.00
CA GLU A 187 -13.67 8.58 22.06
C GLU A 187 -13.65 7.46 21.00
N ILE A 188 -13.18 7.76 19.77
CA ILE A 188 -13.04 6.77 18.69
C ILE A 188 -11.90 5.79 19.00
N THR A 189 -10.73 6.30 19.41
CA THR A 189 -9.54 5.49 19.68
C THR A 189 -9.74 4.58 20.89
N GLU A 190 -10.35 5.07 21.97
CA GLU A 190 -10.67 4.27 23.15
C GLU A 190 -11.64 3.12 22.83
N SER A 191 -12.74 3.42 22.12
CA SER A 191 -13.72 2.41 21.69
C SER A 191 -13.09 1.30 20.83
N LEU A 192 -12.18 1.66 19.93
CA LEU A 192 -11.51 0.71 19.04
C LEU A 192 -10.45 -0.12 19.78
N ILE A 193 -9.68 0.51 20.67
CA ILE A 193 -8.64 -0.18 21.47
C ILE A 193 -9.26 -1.14 22.49
N ASP A 194 -10.37 -0.77 23.15
CA ASP A 194 -11.06 -1.67 24.07
C ASP A 194 -11.67 -2.87 23.33
N THR A 195 -12.25 -2.65 22.14
CA THR A 195 -12.66 -3.74 21.22
C THR A 195 -11.48 -4.65 20.86
N MET A 196 -10.31 -4.07 20.56
CA MET A 196 -9.09 -4.84 20.24
C MET A 196 -8.51 -5.60 21.43
N ILE A 197 -8.76 -5.17 22.67
CA ILE A 197 -8.40 -5.90 23.89
C ILE A 197 -9.25 -7.16 24.02
N GLU A 198 -10.56 -7.08 23.78
CA GLU A 198 -11.51 -8.22 23.86
C GLU A 198 -11.29 -9.30 22.79
N MET A 199 -10.81 -8.94 21.59
CA MET A 199 -10.62 -9.88 20.47
C MET A 199 -9.59 -10.99 20.79
N ASP A 200 -9.88 -12.24 20.40
CA ASP A 200 -8.94 -13.37 20.54
C ASP A 200 -7.59 -13.08 19.84
N LYS A 201 -6.46 -13.46 20.47
CA LYS A 201 -5.09 -13.21 19.97
C LYS A 201 -4.22 -14.46 20.09
N TRP A 202 -3.18 -14.58 19.26
CA TRP A 202 -2.18 -15.66 19.31
C TRP A 202 -0.78 -15.06 19.51
N ASN A 203 -0.16 -15.30 20.67
CA ASN A 203 1.12 -14.67 21.07
C ASN A 203 1.12 -13.14 20.86
N GLY A 204 0.02 -12.49 21.25
CA GLY A 204 -0.24 -11.05 21.06
C GLY A 204 -0.63 -10.62 19.64
N HIS A 205 -0.34 -11.43 18.62
CA HIS A 205 -0.74 -11.14 17.23
C HIS A 205 -2.24 -11.36 17.03
N PHE A 206 -2.81 -10.57 16.14
CA PHE A 206 -4.21 -10.65 15.73
C PHE A 206 -4.37 -11.63 14.55
N TYR A 207 -5.52 -12.30 14.49
CA TYR A 207 -5.88 -13.16 13.37
C TYR A 207 -6.23 -12.36 12.12
N ASN A 208 -5.99 -12.93 10.94
CA ASN A 208 -6.28 -12.26 9.66
C ASN A 208 -7.76 -11.94 9.45
N TRP A 209 -8.69 -12.66 10.09
CA TRP A 209 -10.13 -12.48 9.89
C TRP A 209 -10.95 -12.69 11.17
N TYR A 210 -11.70 -11.67 11.56
CA TYR A 210 -12.71 -11.70 12.62
C TYR A 210 -14.08 -11.25 12.10
N GLU A 211 -15.20 -11.77 12.61
CA GLU A 211 -16.55 -11.24 12.38
C GLU A 211 -16.75 -9.89 13.10
N THR A 212 -17.02 -8.79 12.38
CA THR A 212 -17.09 -7.43 12.98
C THR A 212 -18.11 -7.32 14.10
N ASN A 213 -19.22 -8.06 14.01
CA ASN A 213 -20.36 -7.91 14.92
C ASN A 213 -20.26 -8.80 16.16
N LYS A 214 -19.41 -9.84 16.16
CA LYS A 214 -19.29 -10.81 17.27
C LYS A 214 -17.85 -11.02 17.77
N LEU A 215 -16.88 -10.33 17.18
CA LEU A 215 -15.43 -10.43 17.46
C LEU A 215 -14.83 -11.85 17.32
N LYS A 216 -15.57 -12.81 16.75
CA LYS A 216 -15.13 -14.19 16.60
C LYS A 216 -14.16 -14.35 15.43
N VAL A 217 -13.06 -15.07 15.68
CA VAL A 217 -12.12 -15.52 14.64
C VAL A 217 -12.86 -16.33 13.58
N LEU A 218 -12.64 -16.01 12.30
CA LEU A 218 -13.18 -16.78 11.17
C LEU A 218 -12.22 -17.93 10.81
N SER A 219 -12.78 -19.11 10.57
CA SER A 219 -12.00 -20.31 10.25
C SER A 219 -11.56 -20.35 8.78
N PRO A 220 -10.32 -20.76 8.46
CA PRO A 220 -9.26 -21.18 9.38
C PRO A 220 -8.60 -19.99 10.09
N GLY A 221 -8.33 -20.16 11.38
CA GLY A 221 -7.53 -19.21 12.16
C GLY A 221 -6.10 -19.15 11.62
N TYR A 222 -5.69 -17.97 11.18
CA TYR A 222 -4.38 -17.72 10.55
C TYR A 222 -3.85 -16.35 10.97
N VAL A 223 -2.53 -16.24 11.12
CA VAL A 223 -1.80 -15.04 11.57
C VAL A 223 -0.70 -14.71 10.57
N SER A 224 -0.80 -13.56 9.92
CA SER A 224 0.16 -13.03 8.94
C SER A 224 1.24 -12.16 9.59
N THR A 225 2.49 -12.36 9.17
CA THR A 225 3.61 -11.50 9.57
C THR A 225 3.44 -10.06 9.06
N ALA A 226 3.00 -9.88 7.82
CA ALA A 226 2.84 -8.56 7.22
C ALA A 226 1.72 -7.75 7.87
N ASP A 227 0.56 -8.37 8.09
CA ASP A 227 -0.57 -7.70 8.74
C ASP A 227 -0.25 -7.32 10.19
N SER A 228 0.48 -8.18 10.90
CA SER A 228 1.00 -7.88 12.24
C SER A 228 1.98 -6.71 12.23
N GLY A 229 2.85 -6.60 11.23
CA GLY A 229 3.73 -5.45 11.05
C GLY A 229 3.00 -4.14 10.74
N ASN A 230 1.95 -4.19 9.91
CA ASN A 230 1.11 -3.04 9.59
C ASN A 230 0.37 -2.53 10.83
N LEU A 231 -0.28 -3.42 11.59
CA LEU A 231 -0.97 -3.08 12.83
C LEU A 231 -0.02 -2.46 13.87
N ALA A 232 1.15 -3.08 14.06
CA ALA A 232 2.18 -2.61 14.96
C ALA A 232 2.67 -1.19 14.60
N ALA A 233 2.87 -0.90 13.31
CA ALA A 233 3.29 0.43 12.87
C ALA A 233 2.24 1.51 13.18
N CYS A 234 0.96 1.21 12.96
CA CYS A 234 -0.14 2.10 13.31
C CYS A 234 -0.27 2.32 14.82
N LEU A 235 -0.08 1.27 15.64
CA LEU A 235 -0.07 1.38 17.11
C LEU A 235 1.06 2.30 17.60
N VAL A 236 2.27 2.18 17.05
CA VAL A 236 3.40 3.09 17.38
C VAL A 236 3.06 4.54 17.03
N VAL A 237 2.51 4.82 15.84
CA VAL A 237 2.10 6.19 15.48
C VAL A 237 0.98 6.71 16.37
N THR A 238 -0.01 5.88 16.70
CA THR A 238 -1.12 6.25 17.58
C THR A 238 -0.62 6.59 18.98
N VAL A 239 0.35 5.85 19.53
CA VAL A 239 1.01 6.18 20.81
C VAL A 239 1.72 7.53 20.75
N GLU A 240 2.50 7.81 19.71
CA GLU A 240 3.21 9.09 19.60
C GLU A 240 2.28 10.28 19.26
N ALA A 241 1.12 10.04 18.62
CA ALA A 241 0.08 11.05 18.43
C ALA A 241 -0.68 11.35 19.74
N LEU A 242 -1.04 10.32 20.53
CA LEU A 242 -1.65 10.49 21.86
C LEU A 242 -0.74 11.30 22.80
N LYS A 243 0.58 11.06 22.75
CA LYS A 243 1.59 11.82 23.50
C LYS A 243 1.68 13.31 23.12
N GLU A 244 1.24 13.71 21.93
CA GLU A 244 1.23 15.13 21.52
C GLU A 244 0.04 15.90 22.10
N LEU A 245 -1.09 15.24 22.35
CA LEU A 245 -2.34 15.87 22.78
C LEU A 245 -2.18 16.84 23.97
N PRO A 246 -1.41 16.53 25.05
CA PRO A 246 -1.28 17.44 26.20
C PRO A 246 -0.63 18.79 25.87
N GLY A 247 0.19 18.86 24.81
CA GLY A 247 0.83 20.07 24.30
C GLY A 247 0.27 20.56 22.96
N MET A 248 -0.73 19.88 22.41
CA MET A 248 -1.35 20.25 21.14
C MET A 248 -2.12 21.56 21.30
N LYS A 249 -1.93 22.48 20.35
CA LYS A 249 -2.64 23.76 20.28
C LYS A 249 -3.29 23.82 18.91
N ILE A 250 -4.61 23.92 18.91
CA ILE A 250 -5.42 23.95 17.70
C ILE A 250 -6.04 25.34 17.59
N ASP A 251 -5.73 26.03 16.50
CA ASP A 251 -6.30 27.35 16.21
C ASP A 251 -7.77 27.20 15.76
N ALA A 252 -8.62 28.16 16.12
CA ALA A 252 -9.97 28.26 15.59
C ALA A 252 -9.99 28.30 14.05
N ASP A 253 -8.95 28.86 13.40
CA ASP A 253 -8.85 28.87 11.94
C ASP A 253 -8.57 27.49 11.34
N GLU A 254 -7.69 26.67 11.92
CA GLU A 254 -7.46 25.30 11.44
C GLU A 254 -8.73 24.43 11.57
N LEU A 255 -9.50 24.64 12.64
CA LEU A 255 -10.81 24.01 12.88
C LEU A 255 -11.87 24.49 11.89
N ARG A 256 -11.90 25.80 11.62
CA ARG A 256 -12.79 26.42 10.63
C ARG A 256 -12.54 25.84 9.25
N GLU A 257 -11.29 25.61 8.85
CA GLU A 257 -10.98 24.90 7.61
C GLU A 257 -11.50 23.44 7.59
N GLY A 258 -11.38 22.70 8.70
CA GLY A 258 -11.93 21.35 8.84
C GLY A 258 -13.47 21.30 8.77
N MET A 259 -14.14 22.30 9.37
CA MET A 259 -15.58 22.50 9.27
C MET A 259 -16.00 22.88 7.85
N ASN A 260 -15.27 23.79 7.18
CA ASN A 260 -15.54 24.17 5.79
C ASN A 260 -15.47 22.97 4.83
N MET A 261 -14.53 22.03 5.04
CA MET A 261 -14.49 20.78 4.26
C MET A 261 -15.69 19.88 4.53
N THR A 262 -16.24 19.89 5.75
CA THR A 262 -17.44 19.14 6.14
C THR A 262 -18.72 19.78 5.58
N GLN A 263 -18.81 21.11 5.58
CA GLN A 263 -19.88 21.84 4.89
C GLN A 263 -19.84 21.55 3.37
N ARG A 264 -18.68 21.71 2.73
CA ARG A 264 -18.47 21.41 1.30
C ARG A 264 -18.79 19.95 0.95
N LEU A 265 -18.68 19.01 1.91
CA LEU A 265 -19.11 17.63 1.74
C LEU A 265 -20.64 17.50 1.77
N SER A 266 -21.34 18.23 2.65
CA SER A 266 -22.80 18.27 2.67
C SER A 266 -23.43 18.95 1.45
N GLU A 267 -22.68 19.86 0.80
CA GLU A 267 -23.03 20.52 -0.46
C GLU A 267 -22.74 19.64 -1.71
N PHE A 268 -22.01 18.53 -1.56
CA PHE A 268 -21.57 17.70 -2.69
C PHE A 268 -22.69 16.76 -3.19
N LYS A 269 -23.31 17.11 -4.32
CA LYS A 269 -24.43 16.38 -4.93
C LYS A 269 -24.10 15.72 -6.27
N GLU A 270 -24.67 14.55 -6.51
CA GLU A 270 -25.05 14.10 -7.86
C GLU A 270 -26.52 13.61 -7.90
N HIS A 271 -27.33 14.30 -8.70
CA HIS A 271 -28.59 13.83 -9.34
C HIS A 271 -29.71 13.18 -8.51
N THR A 272 -29.58 13.08 -7.19
CA THR A 272 -30.69 13.05 -6.23
C THR A 272 -30.36 13.97 -5.05
N TRP A 273 -31.39 14.35 -4.29
CA TRP A 273 -31.33 15.25 -3.13
C TRP A 273 -31.09 16.73 -3.49
N ASN A 274 -32.07 17.58 -3.15
CA ASN A 274 -32.13 18.97 -3.62
C ASN A 274 -31.68 19.99 -2.55
N GLU A 275 -31.61 21.27 -2.92
CA GLU A 275 -30.87 22.33 -2.21
C GLU A 275 -31.63 23.03 -1.06
N ASP A 276 -30.85 23.86 -0.34
CA ASP A 276 -31.20 24.96 0.58
C ASP A 276 -31.11 24.69 2.10
N LEU A 277 -29.99 25.10 2.73
CA LEU A 277 -29.93 26.14 3.79
C LEU A 277 -28.54 26.32 4.45
N ASP A 278 -28.39 27.44 5.16
CA ASP A 278 -27.15 27.96 5.75
C ASP A 278 -26.67 27.20 7.01
N PHE A 279 -25.40 26.76 6.99
CA PHE A 279 -24.72 26.01 8.05
C PHE A 279 -24.72 26.73 9.42
N VAL A 280 -24.69 28.06 9.44
CA VAL A 280 -24.69 28.86 10.68
C VAL A 280 -26.04 28.77 11.42
N SER A 281 -27.13 28.56 10.70
CA SER A 281 -28.46 28.36 11.29
C SER A 281 -28.60 26.98 11.93
N PHE A 282 -28.07 25.94 11.26
CA PHE A 282 -28.18 24.55 11.69
C PHE A 282 -27.62 24.29 13.10
N VAL A 283 -26.45 24.85 13.42
CA VAL A 283 -25.81 24.72 14.74
C VAL A 283 -26.70 25.29 15.87
N ASN A 284 -27.45 26.36 15.60
CA ASN A 284 -28.38 26.96 16.56
C ASN A 284 -29.69 26.16 16.70
N GLN A 285 -30.16 25.51 15.63
CA GLN A 285 -31.41 24.75 15.63
C GLN A 285 -31.27 23.34 16.24
N VAL A 286 -30.08 22.73 16.17
CA VAL A 286 -29.72 21.47 16.87
C VAL A 286 -30.05 21.51 18.37
N CYS A 287 -29.95 22.69 18.99
CA CYS A 287 -30.22 22.91 20.42
C CYS A 287 -31.72 22.97 20.78
N ASN A 288 -32.61 23.06 19.78
CA ASN A 288 -34.06 23.22 19.95
C ASN A 288 -34.75 22.08 19.11
N GLU A 289 -35.49 21.12 18.51
CA GLU A 289 -36.78 20.38 18.75
C GLU A 289 -36.56 18.91 18.38
N ARG A 290 -37.31 17.98 18.97
CA ARG A 290 -37.31 16.57 18.53
C ARG A 290 -38.38 16.39 17.46
N ASN A 291 -38.14 15.50 16.51
CA ASN A 291 -39.14 14.93 15.59
C ASN A 291 -39.79 15.88 14.55
N LYS A 292 -39.50 15.61 13.28
CA LYS A 292 -40.53 15.15 12.32
C LYS A 292 -39.87 14.38 11.16
N ASN A 293 -40.57 13.37 10.67
CA ASN A 293 -40.06 12.44 9.65
C ASN A 293 -40.29 12.97 8.22
N GLY A 294 -39.46 12.67 7.22
CA GLY A 294 -38.24 11.85 7.27
C GLY A 294 -37.58 11.68 5.89
N LYS A 295 -36.63 10.75 5.78
CA LYS A 295 -35.71 10.53 4.63
C LYS A 295 -34.61 11.57 4.40
N SER A 296 -33.93 12.00 5.46
CA SER A 296 -32.53 12.49 5.40
C SER A 296 -31.63 11.93 6.54
N ALA A 297 -32.24 11.16 7.44
CA ALA A 297 -31.78 11.02 8.83
C ALA A 297 -30.39 10.39 9.04
N GLU A 298 -29.88 9.55 8.14
CA GLU A 298 -28.61 8.87 8.36
C GLU A 298 -27.40 9.81 8.24
N TRP A 299 -27.36 10.63 7.19
CA TRP A 299 -26.29 11.64 7.04
C TRP A 299 -26.47 12.79 8.04
N THR A 300 -27.71 13.17 8.35
CA THR A 300 -27.98 14.12 9.45
C THR A 300 -27.48 13.57 10.79
N LEU A 301 -27.63 12.26 11.07
CA LEU A 301 -27.09 11.63 12.29
C LEU A 301 -25.56 11.63 12.32
N ILE A 302 -24.90 11.34 11.19
CA ILE A 302 -23.42 11.41 11.11
C ILE A 302 -22.96 12.85 11.38
N CYS A 303 -23.52 13.85 10.69
CA CYS A 303 -23.23 15.25 10.95
C CYS A 303 -23.55 15.66 12.41
N TYR A 304 -24.61 15.14 13.01
CA TYR A 304 -24.97 15.39 14.41
C TYR A 304 -23.93 14.83 15.39
N THR A 305 -23.50 13.57 15.23
CA THR A 305 -22.44 12.96 16.06
C THR A 305 -21.12 13.71 15.93
N LEU A 306 -20.80 14.22 14.73
CA LEU A 306 -19.62 15.05 14.50
C LEU A 306 -19.76 16.44 15.14
N CYS A 307 -20.96 17.03 15.07
CA CYS A 307 -21.28 18.23 15.83
C CYS A 307 -21.14 18.00 17.33
N GLU A 308 -21.51 16.84 17.91
CA GLU A 308 -21.28 16.61 19.35
C GLU A 308 -19.80 16.61 19.74
N GLY A 309 -18.94 15.97 18.95
CA GLY A 309 -17.49 15.98 19.17
C GLY A 309 -16.92 17.39 19.06
N LEU A 310 -17.11 18.04 17.91
CA LEU A 310 -16.65 19.41 17.66
C LEU A 310 -17.28 20.42 18.63
N GLN A 311 -18.51 20.19 19.12
CA GLN A 311 -19.11 21.02 20.17
C GLN A 311 -18.47 20.82 21.54
N LYS A 312 -17.97 19.63 21.90
CA LYS A 312 -17.20 19.45 23.15
C LYS A 312 -15.93 20.27 23.05
N ASP A 313 -15.16 20.08 21.98
CA ASP A 313 -13.94 20.83 21.71
C ASP A 313 -14.23 22.36 21.70
N LEU A 314 -15.25 22.83 20.96
CA LEU A 314 -15.65 24.26 20.92
C LEU A 314 -16.13 24.80 22.28
N LYS A 315 -16.82 24.01 23.11
CA LYS A 315 -17.23 24.41 24.48
C LYS A 315 -16.01 24.56 25.41
N CYS A 316 -14.90 23.91 25.09
CA CYS A 316 -13.61 24.06 25.75
C CYS A 316 -12.73 25.17 25.14
N MET A 317 -13.24 26.00 24.22
CA MET A 317 -12.56 27.23 23.79
C MET A 317 -12.37 28.16 24.99
N LEU A 318 -11.11 28.37 25.40
CA LEU A 318 -10.80 29.18 26.58
C LEU A 318 -9.95 30.40 26.21
N ARG A 319 -10.50 31.56 26.58
CA ARG A 319 -9.92 32.91 26.58
C ARG A 319 -9.52 33.52 25.23
N ASP A 320 -8.65 32.86 24.47
CA ASP A 320 -7.93 33.48 23.35
C ASP A 320 -8.23 32.84 21.97
N GLY A 321 -9.22 31.93 21.90
CA GLY A 321 -9.66 31.28 20.65
C GLY A 321 -8.91 29.99 20.27
N VAL A 322 -7.97 29.54 21.08
CA VAL A 322 -7.19 28.30 20.86
C VAL A 322 -7.74 27.16 21.71
N ILE A 323 -7.89 25.97 21.13
CA ILE A 323 -8.20 24.74 21.87
C ILE A 323 -6.88 24.06 22.26
N SER A 324 -6.67 23.83 23.56
CA SER A 324 -5.52 23.08 24.07
C SER A 324 -5.80 22.48 25.45
N VAL A 325 -5.27 21.28 25.68
CA VAL A 325 -5.28 20.61 27.00
C VAL A 325 -4.59 21.45 28.06
N GLU A 326 -3.65 22.34 27.69
CA GLU A 326 -2.97 23.24 28.63
C GLU A 326 -3.90 24.30 29.26
N TYR A 327 -4.96 24.71 28.57
CA TYR A 327 -5.84 25.80 29.01
C TYR A 327 -7.15 25.34 29.66
N ALA A 328 -7.49 24.04 29.55
CA ALA A 328 -8.65 23.44 30.22
C ALA A 328 -8.61 23.66 31.75
N GLN A 329 -9.77 23.64 32.41
CA GLN A 329 -9.83 23.83 33.87
C GLN A 329 -9.01 22.74 34.59
N GLU A 330 -8.31 23.06 35.67
CA GLU A 330 -7.33 22.14 36.28
C GLU A 330 -7.87 20.72 36.59
N ALA A 331 -9.14 20.61 36.99
CA ALA A 331 -9.79 19.30 37.18
C ALA A 331 -10.07 18.55 35.87
N GLU A 332 -10.51 19.26 34.82
CA GLU A 332 -10.76 18.75 33.47
C GLU A 332 -9.44 18.34 32.79
N ARG A 333 -8.43 19.23 32.83
CA ARG A 333 -7.06 18.98 32.36
C ARG A 333 -6.48 17.72 33.00
N LYS A 334 -6.59 17.58 34.32
CA LYS A 334 -6.10 16.40 35.06
C LYS A 334 -6.83 15.12 34.65
N ALA A 335 -8.15 15.17 34.47
CA ALA A 335 -8.93 14.03 33.97
C ALA A 335 -8.56 13.65 32.52
N LEU A 336 -8.38 14.64 31.64
CA LEU A 336 -8.02 14.44 30.25
C LEU A 336 -6.61 13.85 30.09
N THR A 337 -5.61 14.37 30.81
CA THR A 337 -4.27 13.76 30.88
C THR A 337 -4.32 12.33 31.39
N SER A 338 -5.08 12.05 32.47
CA SER A 338 -5.23 10.68 33.00
C SER A 338 -5.84 9.71 31.98
N ARG A 339 -6.79 10.18 31.16
CA ARG A 339 -7.40 9.40 30.06
C ARG A 339 -6.40 9.15 28.93
N ILE A 340 -5.63 10.16 28.55
CA ILE A 340 -4.56 10.07 27.55
C ILE A 340 -3.50 9.05 27.99
N ASP A 341 -3.00 9.15 29.23
CA ASP A 341 -2.00 8.21 29.78
C ASP A 341 -2.52 6.77 29.83
N ALA A 342 -3.77 6.57 30.25
CA ALA A 342 -4.40 5.25 30.27
C ALA A 342 -4.53 4.65 28.85
N LEU A 343 -4.89 5.46 27.86
CA LEU A 343 -5.03 5.01 26.47
C LEU A 343 -3.67 4.77 25.79
N ILE A 344 -2.67 5.62 26.05
CA ILE A 344 -1.26 5.38 25.67
C ILE A 344 -0.81 4.01 26.20
N LYS A 345 -1.12 3.71 27.46
CA LYS A 345 -0.80 2.41 28.06
C LYS A 345 -1.52 1.27 27.34
N LYS A 346 -2.84 1.34 27.13
CA LYS A 346 -3.59 0.30 26.39
C LYS A 346 -2.98 0.01 25.01
N CYS A 347 -2.64 1.07 24.24
CA CYS A 347 -1.99 0.94 22.92
C CYS A 347 -0.58 0.33 23.01
N ARG A 348 0.22 0.73 24.01
CA ARG A 348 1.55 0.18 24.27
C ARG A 348 1.51 -1.28 24.70
N ASP A 349 0.61 -1.64 25.62
CA ASP A 349 0.40 -3.01 26.10
C ASP A 349 0.08 -3.95 24.93
N LEU A 350 -0.76 -3.53 23.98
CA LEU A 350 -1.05 -4.29 22.75
C LEU A 350 0.18 -4.46 21.85
N TRP A 351 0.95 -3.39 21.62
CA TRP A 351 2.20 -3.46 20.85
C TRP A 351 3.25 -4.34 21.51
N GLU A 352 3.42 -4.26 22.84
CA GLU A 352 4.42 -5.02 23.60
C GLU A 352 4.12 -6.53 23.64
N GLN A 353 2.83 -6.91 23.65
CA GLN A 353 2.40 -8.31 23.60
C GLN A 353 2.76 -9.03 22.30
N MET A 354 2.95 -8.33 21.18
CA MET A 354 3.23 -8.94 19.87
C MET A 354 4.63 -9.56 19.83
N ASP A 355 4.71 -10.89 19.91
CA ASP A 355 5.98 -11.62 19.89
C ASP A 355 6.34 -12.10 18.48
N PHE A 356 7.04 -11.25 17.72
CA PHE A 356 7.50 -11.57 16.36
C PHE A 356 8.51 -12.73 16.32
N SER A 357 9.14 -13.12 17.44
CA SER A 357 10.00 -14.32 17.45
C SER A 357 9.22 -15.59 17.09
N LYS A 358 7.91 -15.63 17.36
CA LYS A 358 7.01 -16.73 17.02
C LYS A 358 6.74 -16.88 15.53
N LEU A 359 7.01 -15.86 14.71
CA LEU A 359 6.82 -15.89 13.25
C LEU A 359 8.15 -16.01 12.48
N TYR A 360 9.27 -16.17 13.19
CA TYR A 360 10.62 -16.11 12.63
C TYR A 360 11.29 -17.49 12.51
N ASP A 361 11.69 -17.88 11.29
CA ASP A 361 12.51 -19.08 11.07
C ASP A 361 13.95 -18.82 11.54
N HIS A 362 14.25 -19.26 12.76
CA HIS A 362 15.59 -19.18 13.35
C HIS A 362 16.68 -19.93 12.55
N LYS A 363 16.34 -20.86 11.65
CA LYS A 363 17.29 -21.60 10.79
C LYS A 363 17.56 -20.84 9.48
N LYS A 364 16.53 -20.29 8.82
CA LYS A 364 16.69 -19.51 7.58
C LYS A 364 17.06 -18.04 7.81
N HIS A 365 16.79 -17.51 9.01
CA HIS A 365 16.88 -16.11 9.40
C HIS A 365 15.94 -15.18 8.61
N LEU A 366 14.72 -15.66 8.36
CA LEU A 366 13.64 -15.00 7.61
C LEU A 366 12.30 -15.24 8.31
N PHE A 367 11.30 -14.43 8.03
CA PHE A 367 9.94 -14.66 8.53
C PHE A 367 9.19 -15.70 7.70
N TYR A 368 8.32 -16.48 8.33
CA TYR A 368 7.23 -17.18 7.65
C TYR A 368 6.24 -16.14 7.06
N ILE A 369 5.47 -16.51 6.03
CA ILE A 369 4.38 -15.63 5.55
C ILE A 369 3.34 -15.48 6.66
N GLY A 370 2.90 -16.60 7.24
CA GLY A 370 2.16 -16.66 8.47
C GLY A 370 2.17 -18.03 9.16
N PHE A 371 1.25 -18.17 10.11
CA PHE A 371 1.01 -19.38 10.88
C PHE A 371 -0.49 -19.70 10.91
N ASN A 372 -0.85 -20.94 10.60
CA ASN A 372 -2.23 -21.43 10.63
C ASN A 372 -2.49 -22.11 12.00
N THR A 373 -3.18 -21.41 12.90
CA THR A 373 -3.48 -21.93 14.24
C THR A 373 -4.48 -23.08 14.23
N SER A 374 -5.27 -23.22 13.17
CA SER A 374 -6.24 -24.32 13.01
C SER A 374 -5.61 -25.65 12.57
N THR A 375 -4.41 -25.62 11.97
CA THR A 375 -3.61 -26.82 11.66
C THR A 375 -2.38 -26.97 12.54
N GLY A 376 -1.90 -25.89 13.17
CA GLY A 376 -0.64 -25.85 13.90
C GLY A 376 0.60 -25.74 12.99
N GLU A 377 0.43 -25.41 11.71
CA GLU A 377 1.52 -25.35 10.73
C GLU A 377 1.94 -23.91 10.37
N TYR A 378 3.24 -23.70 10.18
CA TYR A 378 3.81 -22.52 9.53
C TYR A 378 3.80 -22.67 8.01
N ASP A 379 3.73 -21.55 7.29
CA ASP A 379 3.88 -21.57 5.83
C ASP A 379 5.25 -22.10 5.39
N ARG A 380 5.25 -22.80 4.26
CA ARG A 380 6.49 -23.34 3.66
C ARG A 380 7.32 -22.23 2.99
N THR A 381 6.64 -21.19 2.51
CA THR A 381 7.18 -19.95 1.92
C THR A 381 7.52 -18.92 3.00
N HIS A 382 8.40 -17.98 2.68
CA HIS A 382 8.99 -17.04 3.64
C HIS A 382 9.07 -15.65 3.01
N TYR A 383 9.04 -14.60 3.84
CA TYR A 383 9.33 -13.25 3.39
C TYR A 383 10.85 -13.09 3.19
N ASP A 384 11.28 -13.15 1.93
CA ASP A 384 12.69 -13.23 1.53
C ASP A 384 13.15 -12.09 0.61
N LEU A 385 12.40 -10.99 0.50
CA LEU A 385 12.73 -9.80 -0.31
C LEU A 385 12.76 -8.53 0.53
N LEU A 386 13.71 -7.62 0.24
CA LEU A 386 13.74 -6.28 0.82
C LEU A 386 12.66 -5.37 0.19
N ALA A 387 12.33 -5.57 -1.09
CA ALA A 387 11.22 -4.91 -1.76
C ALA A 387 9.89 -5.64 -1.52
N SER A 388 9.43 -5.59 -0.27
CA SER A 388 8.15 -6.14 0.18
C SER A 388 7.55 -5.22 1.26
N GLU A 389 6.24 -5.29 1.42
CA GLU A 389 5.46 -4.77 2.54
C GLU A 389 5.97 -5.28 3.90
N ALA A 390 6.33 -6.57 3.98
CA ALA A 390 6.74 -7.23 5.21
C ALA A 390 8.09 -6.74 5.77
N ARG A 391 8.83 -5.88 5.03
CA ARG A 391 9.98 -5.17 5.58
C ARG A 391 9.61 -4.27 6.76
N LEU A 392 8.35 -3.85 6.87
CA LEU A 392 7.84 -3.10 8.03
C LEU A 392 7.81 -3.96 9.29
N ALA A 393 7.29 -5.20 9.19
CA ALA A 393 7.38 -6.20 10.25
C ALA A 393 8.85 -6.55 10.58
N SER A 394 9.70 -6.67 9.55
CA SER A 394 11.12 -6.95 9.69
C SER A 394 11.85 -5.85 10.47
N TYR A 395 11.54 -4.57 10.18
CA TYR A 395 12.08 -3.40 10.88
C TYR A 395 11.65 -3.41 12.36
N LEU A 396 10.35 -3.57 12.61
CA LEU A 396 9.75 -3.55 13.94
C LEU A 396 10.21 -4.71 14.83
N ALA A 397 10.39 -5.91 14.29
CA ALA A 397 10.88 -7.05 15.06
C ALA A 397 12.37 -6.91 15.46
N ILE A 398 13.17 -6.20 14.65
CA ILE A 398 14.55 -5.83 14.99
C ILE A 398 14.56 -4.69 16.02
N SER A 399 13.65 -3.70 15.90
CA SER A 399 13.54 -2.59 16.85
C SER A 399 13.08 -3.04 18.26
N LYS A 400 12.24 -4.09 18.34
CA LYS A 400 11.91 -4.79 19.61
C LYS A 400 13.04 -5.67 20.16
N ASN A 401 14.16 -5.80 19.45
CA ASN A 401 15.23 -6.78 19.74
C ASN A 401 14.74 -8.24 19.83
N GLN A 402 13.60 -8.57 19.21
CA GLN A 402 13.06 -9.94 19.13
C GLN A 402 13.70 -10.73 17.98
N VAL A 403 14.14 -10.05 16.93
CA VAL A 403 14.80 -10.63 15.75
C VAL A 403 16.18 -9.98 15.54
N PRO A 404 17.25 -10.76 15.32
CA PRO A 404 18.60 -10.20 15.23
C PRO A 404 18.82 -9.46 13.90
N LEU A 405 19.53 -8.33 13.95
CA LEU A 405 19.87 -7.43 12.83
C LEU A 405 20.31 -8.13 11.53
N LYS A 406 20.99 -9.28 11.62
CA LYS A 406 21.37 -10.11 10.46
C LYS A 406 20.20 -10.49 9.54
N HIS A 407 18.96 -10.48 10.05
CA HIS A 407 17.75 -10.70 9.27
C HIS A 407 17.59 -9.66 8.13
N TRP A 408 17.81 -8.38 8.40
CA TRP A 408 17.71 -7.30 7.40
C TRP A 408 18.67 -7.51 6.22
N PHE A 409 19.86 -8.03 6.51
CA PHE A 409 20.88 -8.37 5.51
C PHE A 409 20.71 -9.77 4.90
N LYS A 410 19.75 -10.57 5.40
CA LYS A 410 19.34 -11.86 4.82
C LYS A 410 18.24 -11.69 3.76
N LEU A 411 17.45 -10.61 3.83
CA LEU A 411 16.46 -10.25 2.81
C LEU A 411 17.10 -10.11 1.42
N GLY A 412 16.45 -10.68 0.41
CA GLY A 412 16.88 -10.68 -0.97
C GLY A 412 16.89 -9.28 -1.56
N ARG A 413 17.95 -8.98 -2.31
CA ARG A 413 18.14 -7.72 -3.04
C ARG A 413 18.28 -7.98 -4.55
N PRO A 414 17.28 -8.58 -5.22
CA PRO A 414 17.29 -8.72 -6.68
C PRO A 414 17.08 -7.35 -7.34
N PHE A 415 17.84 -7.03 -8.39
CA PHE A 415 17.77 -5.73 -9.06
C PHE A 415 17.44 -5.86 -10.55
N THR A 416 16.68 -4.88 -11.04
CA THR A 416 16.61 -4.47 -12.45
C THR A 416 17.33 -3.13 -12.64
N VAL A 417 17.48 -2.65 -13.88
CA VAL A 417 18.00 -1.31 -14.17
C VAL A 417 16.93 -0.47 -14.86
N ILE A 418 16.57 0.65 -14.24
CA ILE A 418 15.60 1.61 -14.79
C ILE A 418 16.31 2.96 -14.92
N ARG A 419 16.42 3.48 -16.15
CA ARG A 419 17.05 4.78 -16.46
C ARG A 419 18.43 4.93 -15.78
N HIS A 420 19.29 3.94 -15.99
CA HIS A 420 20.65 3.79 -15.43
C HIS A 420 20.74 3.81 -13.88
N LYS A 421 19.68 3.38 -13.18
CA LYS A 421 19.69 3.14 -11.73
C LYS A 421 19.27 1.70 -11.43
N ALA A 422 20.06 1.01 -10.60
CA ALA A 422 19.64 -0.27 -10.03
C ALA A 422 18.40 -0.04 -9.15
N THR A 423 17.36 -0.85 -9.36
CA THR A 423 16.05 -0.74 -8.72
C THR A 423 15.64 -2.13 -8.25
N LEU A 424 15.23 -2.28 -6.99
CA LEU A 424 14.87 -3.60 -6.47
C LEU A 424 13.63 -4.18 -7.16
N LEU A 425 13.61 -5.50 -7.34
CA LEU A 425 12.45 -6.26 -7.80
C LEU A 425 11.65 -6.75 -6.59
N SER A 426 10.34 -6.52 -6.59
CA SER A 426 9.39 -7.13 -5.64
C SER A 426 8.85 -8.45 -6.19
N TRP A 427 7.98 -9.15 -5.46
CA TRP A 427 7.49 -10.45 -5.89
C TRP A 427 6.56 -10.32 -7.10
N SER A 428 5.54 -9.45 -7.01
CA SER A 428 4.56 -9.22 -8.08
C SER A 428 4.74 -7.93 -8.87
N GLY A 429 5.68 -7.05 -8.52
CA GLY A 429 5.86 -5.76 -9.19
C GLY A 429 4.71 -4.79 -8.91
N THR A 430 4.06 -4.97 -7.76
CA THR A 430 2.84 -4.33 -7.29
C THR A 430 3.22 -3.11 -6.46
N MET A 431 2.61 -1.94 -6.72
CA MET A 431 3.19 -0.70 -6.19
C MET A 431 3.09 -0.55 -4.66
N PHE A 432 2.12 -1.19 -3.99
CA PHE A 432 2.08 -1.17 -2.52
C PHE A 432 3.28 -1.89 -1.87
N GLU A 433 3.81 -2.99 -2.45
CA GLU A 433 5.01 -3.70 -1.95
C GLU A 433 6.17 -2.72 -1.75
N TYR A 434 6.27 -1.72 -2.62
CA TYR A 434 7.27 -0.66 -2.56
C TYR A 434 6.87 0.51 -1.67
N LEU A 435 5.62 0.99 -1.73
CA LEU A 435 5.25 2.29 -1.14
C LEU A 435 4.55 2.23 0.22
N LEU A 436 3.82 1.16 0.56
CA LEU A 436 3.09 1.05 1.84
C LEU A 436 4.01 1.31 3.06
N PRO A 437 5.18 0.63 3.22
CA PRO A 437 6.05 0.90 4.35
C PRO A 437 6.65 2.31 4.40
N SER A 438 6.56 3.10 3.31
CA SER A 438 7.03 4.50 3.30
C SER A 438 6.03 5.53 3.78
N ILE A 439 4.84 5.10 4.22
CA ILE A 439 3.98 5.89 5.14
C ILE A 439 4.69 6.09 6.49
N PHE A 440 5.49 5.12 6.93
CA PHE A 440 6.10 5.05 8.27
C PHE A 440 7.63 5.18 8.26
N LEU A 441 8.31 4.45 7.36
CA LEU A 441 9.77 4.36 7.33
C LEU A 441 10.41 5.56 6.64
N LYS A 442 11.43 6.13 7.30
CA LYS A 442 12.21 7.29 6.84
C LYS A 442 12.83 7.06 5.46
N GLN A 443 12.41 7.85 4.47
CA GLN A 443 12.97 7.76 3.11
C GLN A 443 14.24 8.62 2.96
N ILE A 444 15.38 8.01 3.29
CA ILE A 444 16.71 8.64 3.27
C ILE A 444 17.17 8.87 1.83
N LYS A 445 17.37 10.14 1.44
CA LYS A 445 17.62 10.54 0.04
C LYS A 445 18.89 9.90 -0.53
N GLY A 446 18.75 9.23 -1.68
CA GLY A 446 19.83 8.49 -2.33
C GLY A 446 20.10 7.10 -1.78
N SER A 447 19.31 6.61 -0.80
CA SER A 447 19.35 5.21 -0.38
C SER A 447 18.88 4.27 -1.51
N MET A 448 19.07 2.97 -1.30
CA MET A 448 18.56 1.92 -2.17
C MET A 448 17.03 1.97 -2.27
N MET A 449 16.33 2.27 -1.17
CA MET A 449 14.87 2.33 -1.13
C MET A 449 14.32 3.63 -1.73
N ASP A 450 14.88 4.79 -1.41
CA ASP A 450 14.47 6.08 -2.02
C ASP A 450 14.66 6.04 -3.55
N THR A 451 15.80 5.50 -4.02
CA THR A 451 16.04 5.27 -5.45
C THR A 451 15.04 4.27 -6.04
N THR A 452 14.73 3.17 -5.33
CA THR A 452 13.82 2.13 -5.81
C THR A 452 12.39 2.66 -5.94
N CYS A 453 11.83 3.23 -4.88
CA CYS A 453 10.48 3.79 -4.87
C CYS A 453 10.32 4.86 -5.97
N GLY A 454 11.29 5.77 -6.10
CA GLY A 454 11.28 6.80 -7.15
C GLY A 454 11.33 6.22 -8.58
N LYS A 455 12.04 5.11 -8.80
CA LYS A 455 12.15 4.46 -10.13
C LYS A 455 11.01 3.52 -10.46
N VAL A 456 10.40 2.88 -9.46
CA VAL A 456 9.14 2.15 -9.61
C VAL A 456 8.02 3.08 -10.05
N ILE A 457 7.88 4.24 -9.40
CA ILE A 457 6.87 5.25 -9.78
C ILE A 457 7.12 5.75 -11.22
N GLU A 458 8.37 6.06 -11.58
CA GLU A 458 8.69 6.45 -12.97
C GLU A 458 8.37 5.35 -14.00
N LYS A 459 8.56 4.06 -13.65
CA LYS A 459 8.23 2.94 -14.56
C LYS A 459 6.73 2.66 -14.65
N GLN A 460 5.98 2.87 -13.57
CA GLN A 460 4.52 2.83 -13.54
C GLN A 460 3.91 3.93 -14.42
N MET A 461 4.40 5.16 -14.28
CA MET A 461 4.01 6.30 -15.13
C MET A 461 4.29 6.00 -16.62
N GLU A 462 5.50 5.53 -16.95
CA GLU A 462 5.92 5.17 -18.30
C GLU A 462 5.01 4.07 -18.91
N TYR A 463 4.80 2.96 -18.18
CA TYR A 463 3.99 1.84 -18.64
C TYR A 463 2.52 2.22 -18.90
N CYS A 464 1.93 3.08 -18.09
CA CYS A 464 0.56 3.53 -18.31
C CYS A 464 0.45 4.63 -19.39
N HIS A 465 1.46 5.50 -19.51
CA HIS A 465 1.51 6.53 -20.55
C HIS A 465 1.54 5.93 -21.96
N ASP A 466 2.35 4.90 -22.20
CA ASP A 466 2.39 4.08 -23.43
C ASP A 466 1.00 3.54 -23.87
N ARG A 467 0.03 3.50 -22.95
CA ARG A 467 -1.29 2.88 -23.09
C ARG A 467 -2.44 3.89 -22.98
N ASN A 468 -2.13 5.18 -22.81
CA ASN A 468 -3.07 6.28 -22.62
C ASN A 468 -4.06 6.08 -21.44
N VAL A 469 -3.59 5.46 -20.36
CA VAL A 469 -4.38 5.24 -19.11
C VAL A 469 -3.73 5.95 -17.91
N PRO A 470 -4.47 6.22 -16.83
CA PRO A 470 -3.89 6.67 -15.56
C PRO A 470 -2.90 5.63 -15.00
N TRP A 471 -1.99 6.04 -14.12
CA TRP A 471 -1.04 5.14 -13.44
C TRP A 471 -1.46 4.82 -12.00
N GLY A 472 -0.97 3.71 -11.45
CA GLY A 472 -1.42 3.19 -10.16
C GLY A 472 -1.67 1.67 -10.13
N ILE A 473 -0.90 0.85 -10.86
CA ILE A 473 -1.12 -0.60 -10.90
C ILE A 473 -0.65 -1.22 -9.58
N SER A 474 -1.61 -1.75 -8.80
CA SER A 474 -1.39 -2.38 -7.50
C SER A 474 -2.45 -3.46 -7.26
N GLU A 475 -2.36 -4.20 -6.15
CA GLU A 475 -3.40 -5.18 -5.81
C GLU A 475 -4.73 -4.49 -5.53
N SER A 476 -5.80 -5.11 -6.03
CA SER A 476 -7.12 -4.50 -6.04
C SER A 476 -8.21 -5.49 -6.47
N GLY A 477 -9.46 -5.07 -6.26
CA GLY A 477 -10.61 -5.59 -6.99
C GLY A 477 -10.48 -5.34 -8.50
N TYR A 478 -11.03 -6.23 -9.32
CA TYR A 478 -11.09 -6.10 -10.78
C TYR A 478 -12.46 -6.52 -11.33
N TYR A 479 -12.76 -6.21 -12.59
CA TYR A 479 -14.11 -6.34 -13.15
C TYR A 479 -14.45 -7.78 -13.56
N LYS A 480 -14.52 -8.65 -12.56
CA LYS A 480 -15.00 -10.03 -12.63
C LYS A 480 -15.73 -10.35 -11.33
N PHE A 481 -16.80 -11.14 -11.41
CA PHE A 481 -17.64 -11.48 -10.26
C PHE A 481 -17.50 -12.95 -9.84
N ASP A 482 -17.79 -13.23 -8.56
CA ASP A 482 -18.08 -14.58 -8.08
C ASP A 482 -19.57 -14.98 -8.29
N LYS A 483 -19.95 -16.16 -7.81
CA LYS A 483 -21.35 -16.66 -7.82
C LYS A 483 -22.32 -15.84 -6.95
N LYS A 484 -21.83 -14.89 -6.15
CA LYS A 484 -22.60 -14.00 -5.26
C LYS A 484 -22.58 -12.54 -5.74
N LEU A 485 -22.02 -12.27 -6.92
CA LEU A 485 -21.85 -10.94 -7.51
C LEU A 485 -20.90 -10.00 -6.73
N ASN A 486 -19.92 -10.55 -6.00
CA ASN A 486 -18.82 -9.78 -5.43
C ASN A 486 -17.67 -9.64 -6.44
N TYR A 487 -17.08 -8.45 -6.55
CA TYR A 487 -15.83 -8.25 -7.30
C TYR A 487 -14.73 -9.21 -6.85
N GLN A 488 -13.94 -9.70 -7.79
CA GLN A 488 -12.78 -10.55 -7.54
C GLN A 488 -11.54 -9.72 -7.28
N TYR A 489 -10.66 -10.20 -6.41
CA TYR A 489 -9.44 -9.52 -5.96
C TYR A 489 -8.18 -10.27 -6.41
N ARG A 490 -7.09 -9.55 -6.73
CA ARG A 490 -5.75 -10.12 -6.92
C ARG A 490 -4.66 -9.05 -6.96
N ALA A 491 -3.41 -9.48 -6.81
CA ALA A 491 -2.24 -8.67 -7.15
C ALA A 491 -2.14 -8.40 -8.66
N PHE A 492 -1.79 -7.15 -8.99
CA PHE A 492 -1.41 -6.68 -10.32
C PHE A 492 -0.03 -6.02 -10.24
N GLY A 493 0.73 -6.00 -11.33
CA GLY A 493 2.05 -5.37 -11.33
C GLY A 493 2.56 -5.05 -12.72
N VAL A 494 3.61 -4.22 -12.77
CA VAL A 494 4.21 -3.76 -14.03
C VAL A 494 5.33 -4.71 -14.46
N PRO A 495 5.33 -5.20 -15.72
CA PRO A 495 6.41 -6.03 -16.25
C PRO A 495 7.78 -5.35 -16.13
N GLY A 496 8.76 -6.10 -15.63
CA GLY A 496 10.13 -5.62 -15.43
C GLY A 496 10.42 -5.00 -14.06
N ILE A 497 9.43 -4.86 -13.17
CA ILE A 497 9.64 -4.58 -11.73
C ILE A 497 9.21 -5.73 -10.80
N GLY A 498 8.38 -6.67 -11.26
CA GLY A 498 8.09 -7.91 -10.52
C GLY A 498 8.99 -9.08 -10.94
N LEU A 499 9.26 -10.00 -10.02
CA LEU A 499 9.90 -11.29 -10.30
C LEU A 499 8.97 -12.25 -11.07
N ARG A 500 7.66 -12.22 -10.76
CA ARG A 500 6.64 -13.07 -11.39
C ARG A 500 6.43 -12.75 -12.88
N SER A 501 6.68 -13.74 -13.74
CA SER A 501 6.43 -13.67 -15.18
C SER A 501 5.00 -14.04 -15.59
N ASP A 502 4.21 -14.64 -14.70
CA ASP A 502 2.85 -15.14 -14.97
C ASP A 502 1.75 -14.07 -14.81
N ILE A 503 2.12 -12.87 -14.36
CA ILE A 503 1.18 -11.77 -14.17
C ILE A 503 0.68 -11.30 -15.54
N LYS A 504 -0.58 -11.68 -15.84
CA LYS A 504 -1.30 -11.27 -17.04
C LYS A 504 -1.25 -9.75 -17.20
N LYS A 505 -1.09 -9.29 -18.45
CA LYS A 505 -1.09 -7.87 -18.86
C LYS A 505 -2.48 -7.21 -18.75
N SER A 506 -3.08 -7.29 -17.57
CA SER A 506 -4.31 -6.58 -17.20
C SER A 506 -3.97 -5.16 -16.79
N LEU A 507 -4.82 -4.19 -17.16
CA LEU A 507 -4.60 -2.76 -16.90
C LEU A 507 -5.58 -2.27 -15.83
N VAL A 508 -5.45 -2.82 -14.63
CA VAL A 508 -6.25 -2.42 -13.47
C VAL A 508 -5.49 -1.36 -12.69
N ILE A 509 -6.07 -0.15 -12.62
CA ILE A 509 -5.48 1.00 -11.93
C ILE A 509 -6.21 1.17 -10.59
N ALA A 510 -5.45 1.14 -9.50
CA ALA A 510 -5.97 1.30 -8.14
C ALA A 510 -5.59 2.70 -7.60
N PRO A 511 -6.54 3.63 -7.39
CA PRO A 511 -6.27 5.02 -7.02
C PRO A 511 -5.38 5.18 -5.78
N TYR A 512 -5.58 4.37 -4.73
CA TYR A 512 -4.77 4.43 -3.50
C TYR A 512 -3.26 4.34 -3.77
N ALA A 513 -2.86 3.58 -4.80
CA ALA A 513 -1.46 3.39 -5.17
C ALA A 513 -0.86 4.65 -5.83
N CYS A 514 -1.66 5.42 -6.59
CA CYS A 514 -1.25 6.74 -7.05
C CYS A 514 -1.04 7.70 -5.87
N PHE A 515 -1.87 7.62 -4.84
CA PHE A 515 -1.80 8.50 -3.68
C PHE A 515 -0.63 8.17 -2.74
N LEU A 516 -0.29 6.89 -2.57
CA LEU A 516 0.98 6.42 -1.95
C LEU A 516 2.24 7.06 -2.59
N ALA A 517 2.16 7.52 -3.83
CA ALA A 517 3.27 8.16 -4.54
C ALA A 517 3.26 9.71 -4.45
N MET A 518 2.24 10.35 -3.86
CA MET A 518 2.19 11.81 -3.69
C MET A 518 3.40 12.39 -2.91
N PRO A 519 3.85 11.80 -1.78
CA PRO A 519 5.06 12.27 -1.07
C PRO A 519 6.37 12.17 -1.88
N PHE A 520 6.38 11.50 -3.03
CA PHE A 520 7.54 11.36 -3.92
C PHE A 520 7.45 12.21 -5.19
N LYS A 521 6.24 12.39 -5.74
CA LYS A 521 6.02 12.97 -7.09
C LYS A 521 4.80 13.91 -7.19
N MET A 522 4.28 14.42 -6.06
CA MET A 522 3.13 15.36 -5.88
C MET A 522 2.41 15.77 -7.19
N ASN A 523 2.98 16.70 -7.98
CA ASN A 523 2.37 17.21 -9.22
C ASN A 523 1.86 16.09 -10.16
N HIS A 524 2.68 15.07 -10.45
CA HIS A 524 2.31 13.99 -11.37
C HIS A 524 1.22 13.08 -10.79
N ALA A 525 1.14 12.97 -9.46
CA ALA A 525 0.10 12.22 -8.78
C ALA A 525 -1.21 13.02 -8.69
N TYR A 526 -1.13 14.34 -8.56
CA TYR A 526 -2.28 15.25 -8.65
C TYR A 526 -2.85 15.33 -10.08
N GLU A 527 -1.99 15.46 -11.10
CA GLU A 527 -2.38 15.35 -12.52
C GLU A 527 -3.07 14.01 -12.82
N ASN A 528 -2.63 12.93 -12.17
CA ASN A 528 -3.23 11.61 -12.31
C ASN A 528 -4.53 11.48 -11.50
N MET A 529 -4.66 12.17 -10.36
CA MET A 529 -5.92 12.31 -9.60
C MET A 529 -7.03 12.93 -10.46
N GLN A 530 -6.73 14.01 -11.18
CA GLN A 530 -7.69 14.62 -12.11
C GLN A 530 -8.06 13.66 -13.25
N LYS A 531 -7.09 12.92 -13.81
CA LYS A 531 -7.37 11.89 -14.84
C LYS A 531 -8.23 10.75 -14.31
N LEU A 532 -8.04 10.30 -13.07
CA LEU A 532 -8.89 9.29 -12.43
C LEU A 532 -10.33 9.83 -12.23
N ARG A 533 -10.46 11.11 -11.86
CA ARG A 533 -11.74 11.84 -11.77
C ARG A 533 -12.43 11.96 -13.15
N GLU A 534 -11.68 12.23 -14.23
CA GLU A 534 -12.15 12.22 -15.63
C GLU A 534 -12.65 10.85 -16.16
N TYR A 535 -12.43 9.76 -15.41
CA TYR A 535 -13.00 8.43 -15.70
C TYR A 535 -14.16 8.07 -14.76
N GLY A 536 -14.58 8.98 -13.87
CA GLY A 536 -15.61 8.69 -12.85
C GLY A 536 -15.08 7.83 -11.71
N GLY A 537 -13.78 7.91 -11.41
CA GLY A 537 -13.12 7.14 -10.34
C GLY A 537 -13.33 7.67 -8.91
N GLU A 538 -14.02 8.80 -8.73
CA GLU A 538 -14.27 9.46 -7.45
C GLU A 538 -15.77 9.63 -7.18
N ASP A 539 -16.18 9.49 -5.92
CA ASP A 539 -17.56 9.52 -5.42
C ASP A 539 -17.57 9.94 -3.92
N MET A 540 -18.69 9.75 -3.21
CA MET A 540 -18.97 10.18 -1.84
C MET A 540 -17.90 9.81 -0.79
N PHE A 541 -17.23 8.65 -0.93
CA PHE A 541 -16.18 8.20 -0.01
C PHE A 541 -14.76 8.40 -0.57
N GLY A 542 -14.58 9.30 -1.53
CA GLY A 542 -13.31 9.54 -2.22
C GLY A 542 -13.20 8.63 -3.44
N PHE A 543 -12.00 8.08 -3.69
CA PHE A 543 -11.79 7.26 -4.88
C PHE A 543 -12.24 5.81 -4.68
N TYR A 544 -12.88 5.26 -5.72
CA TYR A 544 -13.22 3.84 -5.82
C TYR A 544 -11.99 2.95 -5.80
N GLU A 545 -12.20 1.67 -5.46
CA GLU A 545 -11.21 0.59 -5.41
C GLU A 545 -10.30 0.53 -6.65
N ALA A 546 -10.88 0.48 -7.86
CA ALA A 546 -10.12 0.35 -9.09
C ALA A 546 -10.88 0.73 -10.37
N LEU A 547 -10.12 0.91 -11.45
CA LEU A 547 -10.56 1.07 -12.82
C LEU A 547 -9.92 -0.05 -13.67
N ASP A 548 -10.71 -0.99 -14.20
CA ASP A 548 -10.24 -2.09 -15.05
C ASP A 548 -10.35 -1.69 -16.53
N PHE A 549 -9.21 -1.33 -17.13
CA PHE A 549 -9.15 -0.88 -18.52
C PHE A 549 -9.13 -2.07 -19.49
N MET A 550 -9.99 -1.99 -20.50
CA MET A 550 -10.00 -2.92 -21.62
C MET A 550 -8.73 -2.72 -22.46
N ALA A 551 -8.40 -3.69 -23.33
CA ALA A 551 -7.21 -3.59 -24.17
C ALA A 551 -7.24 -2.31 -25.03
N PRO A 552 -6.21 -1.43 -24.96
CA PRO A 552 -6.30 -0.09 -25.52
C PRO A 552 -6.37 -0.13 -27.06
N THR A 553 -7.43 0.45 -27.60
CA THR A 553 -7.61 0.69 -29.03
C THR A 553 -6.84 1.93 -29.48
N LYS A 554 -6.36 1.95 -30.72
CA LYS A 554 -5.66 3.13 -31.25
C LYS A 554 -6.62 4.31 -31.38
N ASN A 555 -6.17 5.49 -30.96
CA ASN A 555 -6.80 6.80 -31.18
C ASN A 555 -8.17 7.02 -30.50
N ILE A 556 -8.53 6.25 -29.47
CA ILE A 556 -9.76 6.43 -28.67
C ILE A 556 -9.39 6.53 -27.18
N LYS A 557 -10.15 7.28 -26.37
CA LYS A 557 -10.01 7.28 -24.89
C LYS A 557 -10.30 5.85 -24.37
N PRO A 558 -9.35 5.13 -23.76
CA PRO A 558 -9.55 3.73 -23.41
C PRO A 558 -10.76 3.51 -22.49
N GLU A 559 -11.65 2.58 -22.86
CA GLU A 559 -12.76 2.19 -21.99
C GLU A 559 -12.25 1.47 -20.74
N CYS A 560 -12.80 1.84 -19.58
CA CYS A 560 -12.66 1.09 -18.34
C CYS A 560 -14.03 0.63 -17.82
N LYS A 561 -14.01 -0.36 -16.93
CA LYS A 561 -15.13 -0.66 -16.04
C LYS A 561 -14.72 -0.31 -14.61
N LEU A 562 -15.57 0.45 -13.93
CA LEU A 562 -15.34 0.88 -12.55
C LEU A 562 -15.62 -0.27 -11.58
N ILE A 563 -14.70 -0.49 -10.64
CA ILE A 563 -14.91 -1.36 -9.49
C ILE A 563 -15.51 -0.47 -8.41
N LYS A 564 -16.83 -0.31 -8.41
CA LYS A 564 -17.55 0.54 -7.45
C LYS A 564 -17.66 -0.15 -6.08
N SER A 565 -16.52 -0.27 -5.42
CA SER A 565 -16.36 -0.68 -4.03
C SER A 565 -15.28 0.16 -3.35
N TYR A 566 -15.15 0.01 -2.05
CA TYR A 566 -14.08 0.60 -1.24
C TYR A 566 -13.56 -0.48 -0.28
N MET A 567 -12.24 -0.52 -0.04
CA MET A 567 -11.63 -1.36 0.99
C MET A 567 -10.96 -0.49 2.06
N ILE A 568 -11.15 -0.84 3.33
CA ILE A 568 -10.73 -0.01 4.47
C ILE A 568 -9.23 0.29 4.48
N HIS A 569 -8.38 -0.68 4.15
CA HIS A 569 -6.93 -0.49 4.11
C HIS A 569 -6.48 0.38 2.93
N HIS A 570 -7.14 0.29 1.76
CA HIS A 570 -6.89 1.19 0.63
C HIS A 570 -7.30 2.63 0.96
N GLN A 571 -8.42 2.82 1.66
CA GLN A 571 -8.85 4.14 2.15
C GLN A 571 -7.89 4.71 3.20
N GLY A 572 -7.46 3.91 4.18
CA GLY A 572 -6.50 4.34 5.19
C GLY A 572 -5.10 4.63 4.63
N MET A 573 -4.61 3.84 3.66
CA MET A 573 -3.37 4.14 2.94
C MET A 573 -3.46 5.45 2.15
N MET A 574 -4.60 5.69 1.48
CA MET A 574 -4.86 6.94 0.78
C MET A 574 -4.86 8.14 1.75
N PHE A 575 -5.59 8.04 2.87
CA PHE A 575 -5.69 9.10 3.86
C PHE A 575 -4.34 9.41 4.52
N ALA A 576 -3.59 8.38 4.95
CA ALA A 576 -2.24 8.52 5.50
C ALA A 576 -1.22 9.08 4.49
N SER A 577 -1.44 8.89 3.18
CA SER A 577 -0.60 9.50 2.14
C SER A 577 -0.92 10.98 1.93
N PHE A 578 -2.19 11.37 2.04
CA PHE A 578 -2.61 12.77 2.03
C PHE A 578 -2.13 13.51 3.28
N ASP A 579 -2.24 12.90 4.45
CA ASP A 579 -1.75 13.47 5.72
C ASP A 579 -0.22 13.68 5.69
N ASN A 580 0.55 12.67 5.28
CA ASN A 580 1.98 12.83 5.05
C ASN A 580 2.35 13.88 3.98
N LEU A 581 1.45 14.22 3.04
CA LEU A 581 1.65 15.30 2.07
C LEU A 581 1.37 16.68 2.67
N LEU A 582 0.22 16.84 3.35
CA LEU A 582 -0.27 18.12 3.83
C LEU A 582 0.43 18.57 5.11
N ASN A 583 0.72 17.64 6.02
CA ASN A 583 1.26 17.85 7.35
C ASN A 583 2.73 17.41 7.46
N ASN A 584 3.55 17.75 6.45
CA ASN A 584 5.01 17.57 6.47
C ASN A 584 5.49 16.18 6.95
N LYS A 585 4.90 15.10 6.42
CA LYS A 585 5.28 13.71 6.74
C LYS A 585 5.11 13.32 8.23
N ILE A 586 4.14 13.92 8.93
CA ILE A 586 3.92 13.74 10.37
C ILE A 586 3.84 12.27 10.84
N ILE A 587 3.26 11.36 10.06
CA ILE A 587 3.16 9.93 10.41
C ILE A 587 4.56 9.30 10.47
N MET A 588 5.43 9.62 9.50
CA MET A 588 6.83 9.19 9.46
C MET A 588 7.67 9.86 10.57
N GLU A 589 7.41 11.13 10.87
CA GLU A 589 8.09 11.83 11.97
C GLU A 589 7.71 11.28 13.36
N ARG A 590 6.42 10.98 13.59
CA ARG A 590 5.96 10.28 14.80
C ARG A 590 6.53 8.87 14.90
N PHE A 591 6.48 8.09 13.82
CA PHE A 591 7.03 6.72 13.80
C PHE A 591 8.53 6.69 14.16
N ASN A 592 9.30 7.73 13.81
CA ASN A 592 10.72 7.86 14.16
C ASN A 592 11.00 8.73 15.41
N ARG A 593 9.97 9.15 16.14
CA ARG A 593 10.14 9.76 17.48
C ARG A 593 10.29 8.70 18.56
N ASN A 594 9.60 7.57 18.38
CA ASN A 594 9.67 6.41 19.26
C ASN A 594 11.12 5.90 19.39
N ASP A 595 11.62 5.72 20.62
CA ASP A 595 13.02 5.37 20.86
C ASP A 595 13.37 3.95 20.38
N GLU A 596 12.42 3.01 20.49
CA GLU A 596 12.58 1.64 19.99
C GLU A 596 12.85 1.65 18.46
N THR A 597 11.97 2.25 17.65
CA THR A 597 12.12 2.33 16.18
C THR A 597 13.33 3.14 15.74
N LYS A 598 13.63 4.24 16.43
CA LYS A 598 14.74 5.15 16.14
C LYS A 598 16.11 4.51 16.37
N SER A 599 16.21 3.54 17.29
CA SER A 599 17.45 2.82 17.57
C SER A 599 18.03 2.03 16.38
N VAL A 600 17.22 1.74 15.36
CA VAL A 600 17.59 0.95 14.18
C VAL A 600 17.51 1.72 12.85
N ASP A 601 17.25 3.03 12.88
CA ASP A 601 17.05 3.91 11.71
C ASP A 601 18.20 3.84 10.67
N LEU A 602 19.43 3.56 11.14
CA LEU A 602 20.63 3.33 10.33
C LEU A 602 20.49 2.23 9.26
N ILE A 603 19.60 1.24 9.43
CA ILE A 603 19.43 0.17 8.43
C ILE A 603 18.74 0.66 7.14
N LEU A 604 18.15 1.86 7.17
CA LEU A 604 17.52 2.52 6.02
C LEU A 604 18.54 3.30 5.17
N GLU A 605 19.77 3.51 5.64
CA GLU A 605 20.84 4.22 4.90
C GLU A 605 21.48 3.38 3.79
N GLU A 606 21.09 2.11 3.61
CA GLU A 606 21.76 1.19 2.69
C GLU A 606 21.84 1.78 1.28
N ARG A 607 23.06 1.96 0.77
CA ARG A 607 23.32 2.73 -0.45
C ARG A 607 23.10 1.88 -1.70
N ASN A 608 22.51 2.48 -2.73
CA ASN A 608 22.33 1.86 -4.03
C ASN A 608 23.69 1.42 -4.64
N PRO A 609 23.85 0.22 -5.23
CA PRO A 609 25.14 -0.29 -5.72
C PRO A 609 25.74 0.55 -6.87
N GLY A 610 26.53 1.56 -6.50
CA GLY A 610 27.04 2.59 -7.39
C GLY A 610 28.20 2.13 -8.28
N GLY A 611 27.88 1.70 -9.50
CA GLY A 611 28.87 1.30 -10.50
C GLY A 611 28.44 0.13 -11.39
N LEU A 612 27.21 -0.37 -11.24
CA LEU A 612 26.63 -1.39 -12.12
C LEU A 612 26.41 -0.85 -13.55
N ILE A 613 27.47 -0.91 -14.36
CA ILE A 613 27.36 -0.93 -15.82
C ILE A 613 26.85 -2.34 -16.19
N VAL A 614 25.54 -2.51 -16.05
CA VAL A 614 24.85 -3.62 -16.73
C VAL A 614 24.91 -3.29 -18.22
N LYS A 615 25.30 -4.26 -19.06
CA LYS A 615 25.13 -4.14 -20.52
C LYS A 615 23.64 -3.90 -20.82
N ASP A 616 23.31 -3.33 -21.97
CA ASP A 616 21.93 -2.88 -22.21
C ASP A 616 20.88 -4.01 -22.26
N ASP A 617 21.31 -5.28 -22.36
CA ASP A 617 20.52 -6.44 -21.93
C ASP A 617 20.36 -6.45 -20.39
N PRO A 618 19.15 -6.28 -19.83
CA PRO A 618 18.95 -6.49 -18.40
C PRO A 618 19.41 -7.89 -18.01
N ILE A 619 20.10 -8.04 -16.87
CA ILE A 619 20.34 -9.36 -16.26
C ILE A 619 19.01 -9.82 -15.68
N ILE A 620 18.12 -10.27 -16.56
CA ILE A 620 16.94 -11.02 -16.17
C ILE A 620 17.47 -12.34 -15.64
N VAL A 621 17.42 -12.53 -14.32
CA VAL A 621 17.60 -13.85 -13.70
C VAL A 621 16.36 -14.74 -13.95
N GLN A 622 15.46 -14.31 -14.84
CA GLN A 622 14.90 -15.23 -15.82
C GLN A 622 16.04 -15.86 -16.65
N LYS A 623 16.58 -16.98 -16.14
CA LYS A 623 16.41 -18.19 -16.96
C LYS A 623 14.94 -18.17 -17.35
N PRO A 624 14.57 -18.04 -18.64
CA PRO A 624 13.17 -18.15 -18.98
C PRO A 624 12.69 -19.46 -18.34
N TYR A 625 11.64 -19.38 -17.53
CA TYR A 625 10.78 -20.53 -17.41
C TYR A 625 10.28 -20.75 -18.83
N LYS A 626 11.01 -21.59 -19.57
CA LYS A 626 10.37 -22.39 -20.59
C LYS A 626 9.21 -23.00 -19.84
N GLU A 627 8.02 -22.64 -20.28
CA GLU A 627 7.01 -23.65 -20.38
C GLU A 627 7.71 -24.84 -21.06
N GLU A 628 7.99 -25.89 -20.27
CA GLU A 628 7.69 -27.21 -20.80
C GLU A 628 6.25 -27.07 -21.26
N SER A 629 6.06 -26.86 -22.58
CA SER A 629 4.80 -26.42 -23.17
C SER A 629 3.75 -27.45 -22.82
N ALA A 630 2.96 -27.16 -21.77
CA ALA A 630 2.61 -28.13 -20.73
C ALA A 630 2.15 -29.45 -21.33
N LYS A 631 3.08 -30.44 -21.42
CA LYS A 631 3.03 -31.58 -22.36
C LYS A 631 1.58 -32.02 -22.52
N PRO A 632 0.92 -31.65 -23.63
CA PRO A 632 -0.50 -31.29 -23.67
C PRO A 632 -1.25 -32.28 -22.81
N VAL A 633 -1.62 -31.85 -21.59
CA VAL A 633 -2.16 -32.72 -20.56
C VAL A 633 -3.30 -33.42 -21.25
N LYS A 634 -3.14 -34.72 -21.52
CA LYS A 634 -4.12 -35.47 -22.29
C LYS A 634 -5.41 -35.32 -21.52
N SER A 635 -6.30 -34.48 -22.01
CA SER A 635 -7.65 -34.44 -21.54
C SER A 635 -8.15 -35.88 -21.73
N ASP A 636 -8.62 -36.51 -20.66
CA ASP A 636 -9.27 -37.80 -20.77
C ASP A 636 -10.65 -37.56 -21.38
N TYR A 637 -10.63 -37.25 -22.67
CA TYR A 637 -11.77 -36.96 -23.50
C TYR A 637 -12.04 -38.15 -24.41
N ARG A 638 -13.31 -38.50 -24.55
CA ARG A 638 -13.72 -39.63 -25.39
C ARG A 638 -14.12 -39.10 -26.77
N HIS A 639 -13.19 -39.19 -27.71
CA HIS A 639 -13.44 -38.90 -29.13
C HIS A 639 -14.38 -39.94 -29.76
N VAL A 640 -15.35 -39.47 -30.56
CA VAL A 640 -16.28 -40.29 -31.34
C VAL A 640 -16.28 -39.79 -32.79
N GLY A 641 -15.42 -40.37 -33.62
CA GLY A 641 -15.27 -40.03 -35.05
C GLY A 641 -16.23 -40.79 -35.98
N ILE A 642 -17.44 -41.10 -35.53
CA ILE A 642 -18.46 -41.81 -36.32
C ILE A 642 -19.77 -41.04 -36.19
N CYS A 643 -20.29 -40.55 -37.33
CA CYS A 643 -21.62 -39.97 -37.40
C CYS A 643 -22.69 -41.08 -37.28
N ASN A 644 -23.68 -40.87 -36.40
CA ASN A 644 -24.77 -41.81 -36.09
C ASN A 644 -24.32 -43.27 -35.81
N PRO A 645 -23.61 -43.55 -34.70
CA PRO A 645 -23.16 -44.89 -34.36
C PRO A 645 -24.32 -45.84 -34.00
N LYS A 646 -24.18 -47.14 -34.36
CA LYS A 646 -25.19 -48.20 -34.15
C LYS A 646 -25.72 -48.33 -32.71
N TYR A 647 -24.94 -47.91 -31.72
CA TYR A 647 -25.35 -47.82 -30.32
C TYR A 647 -25.14 -46.38 -29.83
N PRO A 648 -26.13 -45.74 -29.17
CA PRO A 648 -25.99 -44.36 -28.71
C PRO A 648 -24.80 -44.15 -27.77
N VAL A 649 -23.87 -43.26 -28.15
CA VAL A 649 -22.69 -42.95 -27.33
C VAL A 649 -22.99 -41.74 -26.46
N CYS A 650 -23.47 -42.01 -25.24
CA CYS A 650 -23.90 -41.00 -24.27
C CYS A 650 -22.74 -40.52 -23.37
N HIS A 651 -22.80 -39.27 -22.94
CA HIS A 651 -21.94 -38.64 -21.94
C HIS A 651 -22.80 -37.90 -20.91
N VAL A 652 -22.41 -37.93 -19.64
CA VAL A 652 -23.20 -37.39 -18.52
C VAL A 652 -22.32 -36.46 -17.66
N MET A 653 -22.82 -35.25 -17.42
CA MET A 653 -22.19 -34.24 -16.55
C MET A 653 -23.14 -33.92 -15.40
N SER A 654 -22.63 -33.75 -14.18
CA SER A 654 -23.44 -33.38 -13.02
C SER A 654 -22.64 -32.56 -12.00
N ASN A 655 -23.31 -31.63 -11.33
CA ASN A 655 -22.73 -30.82 -10.23
C ASN A 655 -23.61 -30.87 -8.96
N ASN A 656 -24.27 -32.01 -8.73
CA ASN A 656 -25.31 -32.28 -7.72
C ASN A 656 -26.62 -31.47 -7.89
N GLY A 657 -26.56 -30.18 -8.26
CA GLY A 657 -27.76 -29.35 -8.50
C GLY A 657 -28.34 -29.52 -9.91
N TYR A 658 -27.47 -29.64 -10.91
CA TYR A 658 -27.79 -29.75 -12.33
C TYR A 658 -27.16 -31.01 -12.91
N THR A 659 -27.87 -31.71 -13.79
CA THR A 659 -27.38 -32.92 -14.49
C THR A 659 -27.80 -32.87 -15.96
N VAL A 660 -26.84 -33.10 -16.86
CA VAL A 660 -27.03 -33.11 -18.30
C VAL A 660 -26.54 -34.45 -18.86
N MET A 661 -27.29 -35.03 -19.78
CA MET A 661 -26.84 -36.14 -20.64
C MET A 661 -26.92 -35.69 -22.10
N LEU A 662 -25.85 -35.93 -22.85
CA LEU A 662 -25.75 -35.66 -24.29
C LEU A 662 -25.30 -36.92 -25.04
N THR A 663 -25.83 -37.13 -26.24
CA THR A 663 -25.45 -38.22 -27.17
C THR A 663 -24.53 -37.70 -28.26
N SER A 664 -23.74 -38.58 -28.90
CA SER A 664 -22.96 -38.22 -30.09
C SER A 664 -23.81 -37.80 -31.30
N THR A 665 -25.13 -37.94 -31.24
CA THR A 665 -26.08 -37.45 -32.26
C THR A 665 -26.62 -36.05 -31.98
N GLY A 666 -26.36 -35.46 -30.79
CA GLY A 666 -26.86 -34.14 -30.38
C GLY A 666 -28.10 -34.15 -29.50
N GLU A 667 -28.65 -35.33 -29.23
CA GLU A 667 -29.83 -35.54 -28.39
C GLU A 667 -29.44 -35.55 -26.91
N GLY A 668 -30.40 -35.33 -26.00
CA GLY A 668 -30.09 -35.30 -24.58
C GLY A 668 -31.19 -34.77 -23.66
N PHE A 669 -30.95 -34.89 -22.35
CA PHE A 669 -31.79 -34.29 -21.32
C PHE A 669 -30.98 -33.40 -20.37
N SER A 670 -31.69 -32.47 -19.76
CA SER A 670 -31.23 -31.63 -18.66
C SER A 670 -32.20 -31.74 -17.49
N LYS A 671 -31.65 -31.80 -16.27
CA LYS A 671 -32.38 -31.95 -15.00
C LYS A 671 -31.81 -30.98 -13.97
N TYR A 672 -32.68 -30.23 -13.29
CA TYR A 672 -32.32 -29.32 -12.21
C TYR A 672 -33.13 -29.63 -10.94
N ALA A 673 -32.45 -29.75 -9.79
CA ALA A 673 -33.06 -29.91 -8.46
C ALA A 673 -34.16 -31.00 -8.35
N GLY A 674 -34.10 -32.04 -9.20
CA GLY A 674 -35.10 -33.11 -9.29
C GLY A 674 -36.00 -33.04 -10.54
N GLY A 675 -36.35 -31.84 -11.01
CA GLY A 675 -37.20 -31.63 -12.19
C GLY A 675 -36.44 -31.75 -13.52
N MET A 676 -37.11 -32.23 -14.58
CA MET A 676 -36.58 -32.22 -15.94
C MET A 676 -36.77 -30.84 -16.58
N VAL A 677 -35.70 -30.26 -17.12
CA VAL A 677 -35.74 -29.02 -17.91
C VAL A 677 -36.15 -29.32 -19.35
N ASN A 678 -35.62 -30.41 -19.92
CA ASN A 678 -36.15 -31.05 -21.12
C ASN A 678 -36.10 -32.58 -20.94
N ARG A 679 -36.98 -33.32 -21.61
CA ARG A 679 -37.09 -34.78 -21.47
C ARG A 679 -36.53 -35.48 -22.70
N TRP A 680 -35.60 -36.41 -22.48
CA TRP A 680 -35.15 -37.37 -23.49
C TRP A 680 -35.94 -38.69 -23.39
N LYS A 681 -36.02 -39.40 -24.51
CA LYS A 681 -36.41 -40.81 -24.62
C LYS A 681 -35.46 -41.48 -25.61
N SER A 682 -34.99 -42.68 -25.28
CA SER A 682 -34.33 -43.54 -26.28
C SER A 682 -35.41 -44.24 -27.08
N ASP A 683 -35.75 -43.70 -28.25
CA ASP A 683 -36.69 -44.30 -29.20
C ASP A 683 -36.13 -44.17 -30.61
N ASN A 684 -35.74 -45.29 -31.23
CA ASN A 684 -35.11 -45.31 -32.55
C ASN A 684 -36.10 -45.00 -33.70
N ILE A 685 -37.38 -44.80 -33.40
CA ILE A 685 -38.46 -44.52 -34.36
C ILE A 685 -39.07 -43.12 -34.09
N GLY A 686 -38.74 -42.50 -32.96
CA GLY A 686 -39.27 -41.20 -32.53
C GLY A 686 -38.61 -39.99 -33.17
N ALA A 687 -39.23 -38.82 -33.00
CA ALA A 687 -38.59 -37.53 -33.28
C ALA A 687 -37.45 -37.27 -32.26
N PRO A 688 -36.33 -36.66 -32.67
CA PRO A 688 -35.15 -36.51 -31.81
C PRO A 688 -35.43 -35.59 -30.61
N TYR A 689 -34.99 -36.01 -29.42
CA TYR A 689 -35.24 -35.28 -28.17
C TYR A 689 -33.96 -34.61 -27.66
N GLY A 690 -33.92 -33.28 -27.59
CA GLY A 690 -32.73 -32.55 -27.17
C GLY A 690 -32.92 -31.04 -27.11
N MET A 691 -31.80 -30.32 -27.02
CA MET A 691 -31.72 -28.88 -27.26
C MET A 691 -30.84 -28.71 -28.51
N PHE A 692 -31.44 -28.26 -29.60
CA PHE A 692 -30.80 -28.26 -30.92
C PHE A 692 -30.53 -26.84 -31.43
N VAL A 693 -29.41 -26.68 -32.14
CA VAL A 693 -29.09 -25.45 -32.88
C VAL A 693 -29.01 -25.81 -34.36
N TYR A 694 -29.85 -25.17 -35.17
CA TYR A 694 -29.84 -25.30 -36.62
C TYR A 694 -30.02 -23.96 -37.31
N VAL A 695 -29.45 -23.82 -38.50
CA VAL A 695 -29.44 -22.61 -39.33
C VAL A 695 -30.02 -22.96 -40.69
N ARG A 696 -30.98 -22.17 -41.19
CA ARG A 696 -31.55 -22.32 -42.53
C ARG A 696 -31.02 -21.24 -43.46
N LEU A 697 -30.43 -21.64 -44.59
CA LEU A 697 -30.00 -20.72 -45.64
C LEU A 697 -31.21 -20.33 -46.49
N HIS A 698 -31.61 -19.05 -46.41
CA HIS A 698 -32.88 -18.56 -46.95
C HIS A 698 -33.02 -18.76 -48.48
N ASN A 699 -31.90 -18.71 -49.22
CA ASN A 699 -31.89 -18.75 -50.69
C ASN A 699 -31.78 -20.16 -51.28
N GLU A 700 -31.43 -21.17 -50.47
CA GLU A 700 -31.16 -22.54 -50.95
C GLU A 700 -32.06 -23.60 -50.31
N ASN A 701 -32.92 -23.21 -49.36
CA ASN A 701 -33.78 -24.08 -48.55
C ASN A 701 -33.02 -25.19 -47.75
N LYS A 702 -31.68 -25.13 -47.73
CA LYS A 702 -30.81 -26.03 -46.96
C LYS A 702 -30.86 -25.67 -45.48
N MET A 703 -30.76 -26.69 -44.63
CA MET A 703 -30.60 -26.56 -43.18
C MET A 703 -29.32 -27.24 -42.74
N TRP A 704 -28.55 -26.56 -41.90
CA TRP A 704 -27.35 -27.07 -41.23
C TRP A 704 -27.63 -27.15 -39.72
N SER A 705 -27.01 -28.09 -39.01
CA SER A 705 -27.08 -28.18 -37.55
C SER A 705 -25.71 -28.48 -36.97
N SER A 706 -25.49 -28.06 -35.72
CA SER A 706 -24.25 -28.31 -34.97
C SER A 706 -24.05 -29.78 -34.61
N ALA A 707 -25.07 -30.62 -34.75
CA ALA A 707 -25.01 -32.06 -34.53
C ALA A 707 -25.84 -32.80 -35.61
N TYR A 708 -25.71 -34.13 -35.68
CA TYR A 708 -26.45 -34.93 -36.66
C TYR A 708 -27.98 -34.75 -36.54
N MET A 709 -28.50 -34.73 -35.32
CA MET A 709 -29.89 -34.37 -35.04
C MET A 709 -30.04 -32.85 -34.91
N PRO A 710 -31.14 -32.25 -35.41
CA PRO A 710 -32.37 -32.89 -35.85
C PRO A 710 -32.48 -33.03 -37.38
N VAL A 711 -31.43 -32.70 -38.14
CA VAL A 711 -31.47 -32.59 -39.61
C VAL A 711 -31.23 -33.95 -40.29
N CYS A 712 -30.59 -34.90 -39.61
CA CYS A 712 -30.29 -36.28 -40.06
C CYS A 712 -29.45 -36.39 -41.34
N LEU A 713 -28.86 -35.28 -41.81
CA LEU A 713 -28.01 -35.22 -42.99
C LEU A 713 -26.57 -35.57 -42.62
N MET A 714 -25.94 -36.45 -43.40
CA MET A 714 -24.52 -36.80 -43.23
C MET A 714 -23.64 -35.62 -43.69
N PRO A 715 -22.77 -35.06 -42.82
CA PRO A 715 -21.84 -34.00 -43.18
C PRO A 715 -20.53 -34.57 -43.78
N ASP A 716 -19.74 -33.71 -44.43
CA ASP A 716 -18.45 -34.09 -45.02
C ASP A 716 -17.41 -34.56 -43.98
N ARG A 717 -17.55 -34.10 -42.73
CA ARG A 717 -16.78 -34.50 -41.54
C ARG A 717 -17.69 -34.47 -40.32
N TYR A 718 -17.44 -35.37 -39.37
CA TYR A 718 -18.12 -35.38 -38.07
C TYR A 718 -17.27 -36.04 -37.00
N SER A 719 -17.11 -35.36 -35.89
CA SER A 719 -16.40 -35.80 -34.70
C SER A 719 -17.08 -35.22 -33.46
N VAL A 720 -17.12 -35.98 -32.37
CA VAL A 720 -17.62 -35.50 -31.07
C VAL A 720 -16.57 -35.74 -30.00
N GLU A 721 -16.17 -34.69 -29.29
CA GLU A 721 -15.22 -34.77 -28.18
C GLU A 721 -15.95 -34.56 -26.84
N PHE A 722 -15.97 -35.60 -26.02
CA PHE A 722 -16.59 -35.55 -24.69
C PHE A 722 -15.54 -35.32 -23.61
N HIS A 723 -15.41 -34.09 -23.11
CA HIS A 723 -14.55 -33.71 -22.00
C HIS A 723 -15.30 -33.80 -20.64
N PRO A 724 -14.61 -33.79 -19.48
CA PRO A 724 -15.28 -33.81 -18.17
C PRO A 724 -16.20 -32.62 -17.88
N ASP A 725 -16.05 -31.50 -18.61
CA ASP A 725 -16.74 -30.22 -18.41
C ASP A 725 -17.72 -29.85 -19.54
N ARG A 726 -17.61 -30.47 -20.72
CA ARG A 726 -18.38 -30.11 -21.92
C ARG A 726 -18.34 -31.19 -23.00
N ALA A 727 -19.28 -31.12 -23.95
CA ALA A 727 -19.25 -31.87 -25.21
C ALA A 727 -19.06 -30.90 -26.38
N GLU A 728 -18.13 -31.21 -27.28
CA GLU A 728 -17.89 -30.47 -28.53
C GLU A 728 -18.30 -31.33 -29.73
N TYR A 729 -18.95 -30.72 -30.73
CA TYR A 729 -19.34 -31.35 -31.99
C TYR A 729 -18.63 -30.58 -33.11
N LEU A 730 -17.91 -31.31 -33.98
CA LEU A 730 -16.86 -30.80 -34.88
C LEU A 730 -16.95 -31.42 -36.28
#